data_AF-A0A7S2ALS3-F1
#
_entry.id   AF-A0A7S2ALS3-F1
#
_cell.length_a   1.000
_cell.length_b   1.000
_cell.length_c   1.000
_cell.angle_alpha   90.00
_cell.angle_beta   90.00
_cell.angle_gamma   90.00
#
_symmetry.space_group_name_H-M   'P 1'
#
loop_
_entity.id
_entity.type
_entity.pdbx_description
1 polymer ?
#
loop_
_entity_poly.entity_id
_entity_poly.type
_entity_poly.pdbx_seq_one_letter_code
_entity_poly.pdbx_strand_id
1 'polypeptide(L)'
;MKKEEILDVLSRPKGGHVPTFRFLEAISSGGPNDLLKLRRDAVAAGPDSVQWTAARLMWNNASDSTKDATFEMSYSCFNKFTPFGKPTRYKHQEHLLDMMDTHLTEIEHARNEEQLPLPLHVILSTPTGSGKTFTAIMTHIHLLKGNHPNVVLIYSVPTKNVLKRVGQECEAQNLVYWTASKAGNKKFQVRRPYSIRTKRNRDIKEGSEAAELIKSLEKGSMGSGPLGEQLHLAKRLGEELMDRGNGQPDVIVADVHATAELLAYSRAEIDSLGDRFHRSNLLLYYDEPNMGIHLDDRTLLVCKKIMWDAPHTTVLASATIEPWGKLPNWWKGRCEPAQRCVITQEPYDLPTSKLHVWDQEAKTVTPLSPLHLFKSFAEFSNAIACDERLRILLLRHLTSQQGTELLSSGSSKAKPAKKEKGGDWMALHGELKSVREALESEIAELSSKRFDQLREKWTGRPRPAATLRELCSKSGVTMIATVDSRGTAMQLAGMGDEEKWNESIHRLKARMREADRLNKLSEKEEKRRAKDEEEEAKQGLSVEGGKAQIALSTGLSISAEEAETVDDNTLVMLSRGVTYSRAEGEEGLVKRLFQQTLLHVPEKAMFKKQPPIHTLVVDYSSIYGTDCQGVDVIILLDDLGRLLTYEDHLQFLGRLRRDGTAIYTSLRNLRAATLGALAASEAEAKEKQMLYEAVESSLIDSLVDGRPPAKFVETLLISAKAEGRGARDVAEPLLLSMLNLSLRVPHGSMKDGDALRNANVECANDKEFLVRFKTLLTAMPKVVKYFFTLHLMSQKAALDGMVRHCFKHAPVASTFAHLVKFLYDVDALDEDVILAWHGSAEGKKELEGLATKLKAFVEWLQEEEDDDDDDDDDDDDEE
;
A
#
# COMPACT_ATOMS: atom_id res chain seq x y z
N MET A 1 -31.98 -33.39 12.64
CA MET A 1 -32.40 -33.55 14.04
C MET A 1 -33.67 -32.77 14.24
N LYS A 2 -34.66 -33.34 14.94
CA LYS A 2 -35.88 -32.61 15.34
C LYS A 2 -35.53 -31.57 16.41
N LYS A 3 -36.34 -30.51 16.55
CA LYS A 3 -36.13 -29.42 17.53
C LYS A 3 -35.98 -29.97 18.97
N GLU A 4 -36.68 -31.06 19.28
CA GLU A 4 -36.56 -31.74 20.58
C GLU A 4 -35.19 -32.40 20.80
N GLU A 5 -34.55 -32.95 19.76
CA GLU A 5 -33.22 -33.58 19.89
C GLU A 5 -32.11 -32.54 20.11
N ILE A 6 -32.28 -31.31 19.61
CA ILE A 6 -31.32 -30.20 19.79
C ILE A 6 -31.36 -29.66 21.21
N LEU A 7 -32.58 -29.53 21.76
CA LEU A 7 -32.80 -29.19 23.16
C LEU A 7 -32.22 -30.27 24.08
N ASP A 8 -32.35 -31.55 23.71
CA ASP A 8 -31.76 -32.66 24.47
C ASP A 8 -30.22 -32.67 24.44
N VAL A 9 -29.58 -32.28 23.33
CA VAL A 9 -28.11 -32.15 23.26
C VAL A 9 -27.59 -30.95 24.06
N LEU A 10 -28.31 -29.83 24.08
CA LEU A 10 -27.92 -28.60 24.79
C LEU A 10 -28.31 -28.60 26.27
N SER A 11 -29.29 -29.41 26.67
CA SER A 11 -29.70 -29.57 28.08
C SER A 11 -28.91 -30.63 28.84
N ARG A 12 -28.15 -31.48 28.15
CA ARG A 12 -27.24 -32.45 28.78
C ARG A 12 -26.03 -31.71 29.35
N PRO A 13 -25.83 -31.68 30.68
CA PRO A 13 -24.63 -31.11 31.25
C PRO A 13 -23.48 -32.09 30.98
N LYS A 14 -22.63 -31.75 30.01
CA LYS A 14 -21.31 -32.35 29.85
C LYS A 14 -20.28 -31.24 29.99
N GLY A 15 -19.60 -31.22 31.14
CA GLY A 15 -18.43 -30.38 31.40
C GLY A 15 -18.73 -28.87 31.51
N GLY A 16 -19.13 -28.42 32.71
CA GLY A 16 -18.85 -27.07 33.24
C GLY A 16 -19.43 -25.82 32.57
N HIS A 17 -19.89 -25.86 31.32
CA HIS A 17 -20.42 -24.69 30.63
C HIS A 17 -21.95 -24.71 30.62
N VAL A 18 -22.55 -23.81 31.41
CA VAL A 18 -23.95 -23.40 31.23
C VAL A 18 -24.03 -22.77 29.82
N PRO A 19 -24.78 -23.35 28.88
CA PRO A 19 -25.02 -22.69 27.60
C PRO A 19 -25.72 -21.36 27.90
N THR A 20 -25.12 -20.23 27.50
CA THR A 20 -25.72 -18.92 27.73
C THR A 20 -27.12 -18.95 27.13
N PHE A 21 -28.17 -18.74 27.94
CA PHE A 21 -29.60 -18.81 27.62
C PHE A 21 -29.97 -18.21 26.24
N ARG A 22 -29.20 -17.22 25.77
CA ARG A 22 -29.23 -16.61 24.43
C ARG A 22 -29.09 -17.58 23.24
N PHE A 23 -28.29 -18.64 23.33
CA PHE A 23 -28.13 -19.62 22.23
C PHE A 23 -29.41 -20.44 22.04
N LEU A 24 -30.08 -20.80 23.14
CA LEU A 24 -31.36 -21.52 23.13
C LEU A 24 -32.49 -20.62 22.59
N GLU A 25 -32.45 -19.33 22.92
CA GLU A 25 -33.40 -18.33 22.42
C GLU A 25 -33.26 -18.13 20.89
N ALA A 26 -32.02 -18.01 20.40
CA ALA A 26 -31.73 -17.91 18.96
C ALA A 26 -32.11 -19.18 18.17
N ILE A 27 -31.98 -20.37 18.76
CA ILE A 27 -32.44 -21.63 18.15
C ILE A 27 -33.97 -21.67 18.01
N SER A 28 -34.70 -20.96 18.88
CA SER A 28 -36.16 -20.98 18.88
C SER A 28 -36.81 -19.95 17.94
N SER A 29 -36.12 -18.85 17.64
CA SER A 29 -36.68 -17.68 16.92
C SER A 29 -35.66 -16.84 16.11
N GLY A 30 -34.45 -17.34 15.90
CA GLY A 30 -33.33 -16.54 15.37
C GLY A 30 -33.48 -16.14 13.90
N GLY A 31 -33.32 -14.85 13.64
CA GLY A 31 -33.28 -14.29 12.30
C GLY A 31 -31.87 -14.29 11.68
N PRO A 32 -31.70 -13.71 10.48
CA PRO A 32 -30.41 -13.66 9.79
C PRO A 32 -29.26 -13.00 10.60
N ASN A 33 -29.59 -11.99 11.41
CA ASN A 33 -28.65 -11.34 12.33
C ASN A 33 -28.11 -12.28 13.41
N ASP A 34 -28.98 -13.16 13.93
CA ASP A 34 -28.61 -14.09 14.99
C ASP A 34 -27.71 -15.20 14.44
N LEU A 35 -27.98 -15.69 13.22
CA LEU A 35 -27.11 -16.64 12.52
C LEU A 35 -25.71 -16.09 12.22
N LEU A 36 -25.62 -14.83 11.78
CA LEU A 36 -24.34 -14.15 11.53
C LEU A 36 -23.52 -13.98 12.82
N LYS A 37 -24.19 -13.60 13.90
CA LYS A 37 -23.57 -13.43 15.21
C LYS A 37 -23.13 -14.77 15.80
N LEU A 38 -23.98 -15.79 15.75
CA LEU A 38 -23.66 -17.16 16.15
C LEU A 38 -22.49 -17.74 15.35
N ARG A 39 -22.41 -17.45 14.05
CA ARG A 39 -21.29 -17.88 13.22
C ARG A 39 -19.99 -17.16 13.60
N ARG A 40 -20.04 -15.87 13.93
CA ARG A 40 -18.87 -15.13 14.46
C ARG A 40 -18.43 -15.67 15.81
N ASP A 41 -19.38 -15.92 16.71
CA ASP A 41 -19.13 -16.47 18.05
C ASP A 41 -18.60 -17.92 17.95
N ALA A 42 -19.11 -18.71 16.99
CA ALA A 42 -18.62 -20.04 16.67
C ALA A 42 -17.19 -20.04 16.11
N VAL A 43 -16.90 -19.14 15.16
CA VAL A 43 -15.55 -18.98 14.60
C VAL A 43 -14.56 -18.57 15.70
N ALA A 44 -14.99 -17.69 16.61
CA ALA A 44 -14.19 -17.30 17.77
C ALA A 44 -13.99 -18.44 18.78
N ALA A 45 -14.98 -19.32 18.94
CA ALA A 45 -14.94 -20.45 19.87
C ALA A 45 -14.27 -21.72 19.30
N GLY A 46 -14.04 -21.78 17.99
CA GLY A 46 -13.39 -22.90 17.32
C GLY A 46 -14.33 -24.07 16.95
N PRO A 47 -13.88 -24.97 16.05
CA PRO A 47 -14.73 -25.94 15.34
C PRO A 47 -15.29 -27.09 16.19
N ASP A 48 -14.72 -27.35 17.36
CA ASP A 48 -15.17 -28.40 18.28
C ASP A 48 -16.05 -27.85 19.42
N SER A 49 -16.30 -26.53 19.42
CA SER A 49 -17.10 -25.87 20.43
C SER A 49 -18.60 -26.16 20.29
N VAL A 50 -19.32 -26.03 21.40
CA VAL A 50 -20.79 -26.12 21.42
C VAL A 50 -21.39 -24.99 20.57
N GLN A 51 -20.73 -23.84 20.52
CA GLN A 51 -21.10 -22.68 19.70
C GLN A 51 -20.98 -23.00 18.20
N TRP A 52 -19.92 -23.69 17.78
CA TRP A 52 -19.76 -24.15 16.40
C TRP A 52 -20.75 -25.24 16.02
N THR A 53 -20.98 -26.19 16.92
CA THR A 53 -21.99 -27.24 16.73
C THR A 53 -23.40 -26.65 16.64
N ALA A 54 -23.73 -25.69 17.51
CA ALA A 54 -25.01 -24.97 17.51
C ALA A 54 -25.16 -24.10 16.25
N ALA A 55 -24.14 -23.32 15.87
CA ALA A 55 -24.17 -22.50 14.66
C ALA A 55 -24.30 -23.36 13.40
N ARG A 56 -23.61 -24.50 13.32
CA ARG A 56 -23.70 -25.44 12.19
C ARG A 56 -25.05 -26.14 12.13
N LEU A 57 -25.61 -26.57 13.27
CA LEU A 57 -26.93 -27.19 13.34
C LEU A 57 -28.05 -26.19 13.03
N MET A 58 -27.96 -24.96 13.54
CA MET A 58 -28.88 -23.89 13.18
C MET A 58 -28.78 -23.53 11.71
N TRP A 59 -27.56 -23.41 11.19
CA TRP A 59 -27.34 -23.16 9.77
C TRP A 59 -27.96 -24.25 8.91
N ASN A 60 -27.81 -25.53 9.26
CA ASN A 60 -28.39 -26.63 8.50
C ASN A 60 -29.92 -26.71 8.59
N ASN A 61 -30.51 -26.29 9.71
CA ASN A 61 -31.96 -26.32 9.95
C ASN A 61 -32.67 -25.00 9.61
N ALA A 62 -31.93 -23.92 9.32
CA ALA A 62 -32.51 -22.67 8.84
C ALA A 62 -33.19 -22.88 7.49
N SER A 63 -34.32 -22.20 7.27
CA SER A 63 -34.97 -22.21 5.95
C SER A 63 -34.02 -21.65 4.90
N ASP A 64 -34.11 -22.13 3.66
CA ASP A 64 -33.24 -21.61 2.59
C ASP A 64 -33.42 -20.10 2.42
N SER A 65 -34.63 -19.56 2.59
CA SER A 65 -34.89 -18.11 2.67
C SER A 65 -34.12 -17.39 3.79
N THR A 66 -33.94 -18.01 4.96
CA THR A 66 -33.19 -17.42 6.08
C THR A 66 -31.68 -17.53 5.86
N LYS A 67 -31.21 -18.64 5.27
CA LYS A 67 -29.81 -18.79 4.85
C LYS A 67 -29.49 -17.76 3.78
N ASP A 68 -30.35 -17.64 2.78
CA ASP A 68 -30.26 -16.66 1.70
C ASP A 68 -30.28 -15.26 2.26
N ALA A 69 -31.16 -14.90 3.19
CA ALA A 69 -31.16 -13.59 3.88
C ALA A 69 -29.91 -13.37 4.76
N THR A 70 -29.28 -14.43 5.31
CA THR A 70 -28.04 -14.33 6.08
C THR A 70 -26.82 -14.14 5.17
N PHE A 71 -26.83 -14.80 4.01
CA PHE A 71 -25.92 -14.48 2.91
C PHE A 71 -26.20 -13.06 2.42
N GLU A 72 -27.46 -12.67 2.19
CA GLU A 72 -27.92 -11.33 1.82
C GLU A 72 -27.40 -10.28 2.81
N MET A 73 -27.39 -10.56 4.11
CA MET A 73 -26.80 -9.68 5.13
C MET A 73 -25.27 -9.65 5.13
N SER A 74 -24.62 -10.76 4.75
CA SER A 74 -23.16 -10.80 4.52
C SER A 74 -22.75 -10.11 3.22
N TYR A 75 -23.65 -10.11 2.22
CA TYR A 75 -23.49 -9.55 0.88
C TYR A 75 -24.00 -8.09 0.76
N SER A 76 -24.93 -7.65 1.60
CA SER A 76 -25.56 -6.32 1.58
C SER A 76 -24.67 -5.20 2.11
N CYS A 77 -23.51 -5.53 2.67
CA CYS A 77 -22.44 -4.56 2.84
C CYS A 77 -21.93 -4.02 1.48
N PHE A 78 -22.24 -4.69 0.37
CA PHE A 78 -21.66 -4.37 -0.94
C PHE A 78 -22.61 -4.34 -2.14
N ASN A 79 -23.87 -4.83 -2.11
CA ASN A 79 -24.85 -4.62 -3.21
C ASN A 79 -26.34 -4.81 -2.81
N LYS A 80 -27.26 -4.14 -3.56
CA LYS A 80 -28.73 -4.36 -3.50
C LYS A 80 -29.12 -5.61 -4.29
N PHE A 81 -30.18 -6.31 -3.90
CA PHE A 81 -30.73 -7.48 -4.62
C PHE A 81 -31.86 -7.11 -5.58
N THR A 82 -31.99 -7.86 -6.67
CA THR A 82 -33.22 -7.87 -7.49
C THR A 82 -34.30 -8.71 -6.79
N PRO A 83 -35.61 -8.52 -7.10
CA PRO A 83 -36.71 -9.25 -6.46
C PRO A 83 -36.65 -10.79 -6.57
N PHE A 84 -35.75 -11.32 -7.39
CA PHE A 84 -35.55 -12.74 -7.65
C PHE A 84 -34.30 -13.33 -6.96
N GLY A 85 -33.70 -12.61 -6.00
CA GLY A 85 -32.57 -13.12 -5.21
C GLY A 85 -31.24 -13.20 -5.96
N LYS A 86 -31.16 -12.72 -7.20
CA LYS A 86 -29.87 -12.59 -7.91
C LYS A 86 -29.14 -11.34 -7.42
N PRO A 87 -27.84 -11.43 -7.06
CA PRO A 87 -27.02 -10.27 -6.80
C PRO A 87 -27.08 -9.34 -8.01
N THR A 88 -27.44 -8.08 -7.80
CA THR A 88 -27.35 -7.09 -8.89
C THR A 88 -25.87 -6.83 -9.10
N ARG A 89 -25.30 -7.31 -10.21
CA ARG A 89 -23.92 -6.99 -10.59
C ARG A 89 -23.86 -5.51 -10.96
N TYR A 90 -22.74 -4.85 -10.68
CA TYR A 90 -22.55 -3.52 -11.24
C TYR A 90 -22.37 -3.64 -12.76
N LYS A 91 -22.87 -2.66 -13.53
CA LYS A 91 -22.78 -2.67 -15.00
C LYS A 91 -21.37 -2.93 -15.54
N HIS A 92 -20.34 -2.42 -14.87
CA HIS A 92 -18.95 -2.63 -15.26
C HIS A 92 -18.49 -4.09 -15.04
N GLN A 93 -19.03 -4.78 -14.04
CA GLN A 93 -18.76 -6.20 -13.79
C GLN A 93 -19.48 -7.07 -14.82
N GLU A 94 -20.75 -6.74 -15.15
CA GLU A 94 -21.48 -7.43 -16.23
C GLU A 94 -20.73 -7.30 -17.55
N HIS A 95 -20.36 -6.08 -17.94
CA HIS A 95 -19.61 -5.83 -19.16
C HIS A 95 -18.27 -6.59 -19.21
N LEU A 96 -17.53 -6.63 -18.10
CA LEU A 96 -16.28 -7.39 -18.02
C LEU A 96 -16.53 -8.90 -18.22
N LEU A 97 -17.51 -9.46 -17.51
CA LEU A 97 -17.83 -10.88 -17.56
C LEU A 97 -18.30 -11.31 -18.95
N ASP A 98 -19.20 -10.56 -19.57
CA ASP A 98 -19.73 -10.87 -20.91
C ASP A 98 -18.62 -10.85 -21.98
N MET A 99 -17.70 -9.88 -21.87
CA MET A 99 -16.55 -9.77 -22.77
C MET A 99 -15.58 -10.95 -22.61
N MET A 100 -15.31 -11.35 -21.37
CA MET A 100 -14.46 -12.52 -21.09
C MET A 100 -15.12 -13.83 -21.52
N ASP A 101 -16.43 -14.00 -21.30
CA ASP A 101 -17.21 -15.18 -21.72
C ASP A 101 -17.14 -15.37 -23.24
N THR A 102 -17.38 -14.28 -23.98
CA THR A 102 -17.29 -14.28 -25.45
C THR A 102 -15.91 -14.71 -25.90
N HIS A 103 -14.86 -14.09 -25.36
CA HIS A 103 -13.48 -14.35 -25.75
C HIS A 103 -12.99 -15.76 -25.37
N LEU A 104 -13.34 -16.25 -24.17
CA LEU A 104 -12.99 -17.61 -23.74
C LEU A 104 -13.71 -18.67 -24.56
N THR A 105 -14.97 -18.42 -24.95
CA THR A 105 -15.71 -19.29 -25.88
C THR A 105 -15.04 -19.36 -27.25
N GLU A 106 -14.56 -18.24 -27.78
CA GLU A 106 -13.77 -18.22 -29.04
C GLU A 106 -12.47 -19.03 -28.91
N ILE A 107 -11.76 -18.92 -27.78
CA ILE A 107 -10.56 -19.74 -27.51
C ILE A 107 -10.89 -21.23 -27.49
N GLU A 108 -12.01 -21.62 -26.86
CA GLU A 108 -12.43 -23.03 -26.79
C GLU A 108 -12.80 -23.59 -28.17
N HIS A 109 -13.49 -22.80 -29.01
CA HIS A 109 -13.79 -23.18 -30.39
C HIS A 109 -12.52 -23.31 -31.25
N ALA A 110 -11.62 -22.33 -31.13
CA ALA A 110 -10.36 -22.29 -31.88
C ALA A 110 -9.43 -23.48 -31.62
N ARG A 111 -9.58 -24.21 -30.50
CA ARG A 111 -8.81 -25.44 -30.24
C ARG A 111 -9.05 -26.52 -31.27
N ASN A 112 -10.21 -26.52 -31.91
CA ASN A 112 -10.56 -27.48 -32.96
C ASN A 112 -10.06 -27.02 -34.34
N GLU A 113 -9.68 -25.74 -34.50
CA GLU A 113 -9.39 -25.09 -35.79
C GLU A 113 -7.93 -24.57 -35.90
N GLU A 114 -7.08 -24.88 -34.92
CA GLU A 114 -5.63 -24.54 -34.83
C GLU A 114 -5.25 -23.04 -34.80
N GLN A 115 -6.21 -22.11 -34.87
CA GLN A 115 -5.93 -20.67 -34.84
C GLN A 115 -6.66 -19.96 -33.69
N LEU A 116 -5.92 -19.61 -32.62
CA LEU A 116 -6.43 -18.87 -31.48
C LEU A 116 -6.85 -17.43 -31.85
N PRO A 117 -7.89 -16.86 -31.18
CA PRO A 117 -8.25 -15.46 -31.35
C PRO A 117 -7.14 -14.52 -30.85
N LEU A 118 -7.23 -13.25 -31.26
CA LEU A 118 -6.34 -12.20 -30.79
C LEU A 118 -6.42 -12.08 -29.26
N PRO A 119 -5.30 -11.92 -28.53
CA PRO A 119 -5.33 -11.76 -27.08
C PRO A 119 -6.23 -10.61 -26.64
N LEU A 120 -6.96 -10.80 -25.54
CA LEU A 120 -7.82 -9.79 -24.93
C LEU A 120 -7.14 -9.22 -23.68
N HIS A 121 -6.80 -7.93 -23.72
CA HIS A 121 -6.28 -7.18 -22.58
C HIS A 121 -7.28 -6.08 -22.15
N VAL A 122 -7.75 -6.16 -20.92
CA VAL A 122 -8.74 -5.22 -20.36
C VAL A 122 -8.11 -4.42 -19.23
N ILE A 123 -8.19 -3.09 -19.29
CA ILE A 123 -7.95 -2.24 -18.13
C ILE A 123 -9.27 -2.11 -17.37
N LEU A 124 -9.32 -2.64 -16.15
CA LEU A 124 -10.44 -2.47 -15.24
C LEU A 124 -10.14 -1.29 -14.29
N SER A 125 -10.48 -0.09 -14.77
CA SER A 125 -10.26 1.17 -14.06
C SER A 125 -11.41 1.48 -13.10
N THR A 126 -11.42 0.80 -11.96
CA THR A 126 -12.42 1.02 -10.89
C THR A 126 -11.77 1.63 -9.64
N PRO A 127 -12.46 2.49 -8.87
CA PRO A 127 -11.88 3.17 -7.70
C PRO A 127 -11.38 2.22 -6.60
N THR A 128 -10.54 2.70 -5.69
CA THR A 128 -10.16 1.93 -4.48
C THR A 128 -11.40 1.58 -3.65
N GLY A 129 -11.48 0.37 -3.09
CA GLY A 129 -12.66 -0.11 -2.37
C GLY A 129 -13.87 -0.48 -3.23
N SER A 130 -13.76 -0.49 -4.57
CA SER A 130 -14.84 -0.93 -5.50
C SER A 130 -15.09 -2.44 -5.48
N GLY A 131 -14.29 -3.22 -4.74
CA GLY A 131 -14.34 -4.68 -4.76
C GLY A 131 -13.65 -5.28 -5.98
N LYS A 132 -12.44 -4.82 -6.34
CA LYS A 132 -11.61 -5.46 -7.40
C LYS A 132 -11.33 -6.93 -7.09
N THR A 133 -10.88 -7.24 -5.88
CA THR A 133 -10.73 -8.62 -5.41
C THR A 133 -12.02 -9.42 -5.51
N PHE A 134 -13.13 -8.81 -5.08
CA PHE A 134 -14.46 -9.40 -5.22
C PHE A 134 -14.83 -9.66 -6.68
N THR A 135 -14.52 -8.75 -7.60
CA THR A 135 -14.79 -8.90 -9.04
C THR A 135 -14.03 -10.08 -9.65
N ALA A 136 -12.79 -10.33 -9.24
CA ALA A 136 -12.04 -11.51 -9.67
C ALA A 136 -12.65 -12.81 -9.14
N ILE A 137 -13.07 -12.83 -7.87
CA ILE A 137 -13.77 -13.97 -7.26
C ILE A 137 -15.09 -14.24 -7.99
N MET A 138 -15.85 -13.19 -8.31
CA MET A 138 -17.10 -13.29 -9.07
C MET A 138 -16.85 -13.79 -10.49
N THR A 139 -15.73 -13.40 -11.11
CA THR A 139 -15.28 -13.96 -12.38
C THR A 139 -15.11 -15.47 -12.27
N HIS A 140 -14.45 -15.96 -11.23
CA HIS A 140 -14.36 -17.41 -11.05
C HIS A 140 -15.74 -18.06 -10.81
N ILE A 141 -16.51 -17.58 -9.83
CA ILE A 141 -17.77 -18.22 -9.40
C ILE A 141 -18.81 -18.26 -10.51
N HIS A 142 -18.95 -17.17 -11.27
CA HIS A 142 -20.04 -17.01 -12.21
C HIS A 142 -19.69 -17.26 -13.66
N LEU A 143 -18.42 -17.13 -14.02
CA LEU A 143 -17.97 -17.35 -15.39
C LEU A 143 -17.18 -18.65 -15.48
N LEU A 144 -16.02 -18.72 -14.80
CA LEU A 144 -15.09 -19.83 -15.03
C LEU A 144 -15.63 -21.17 -14.52
N LYS A 145 -16.17 -21.23 -13.30
CA LYS A 145 -16.64 -22.49 -12.71
C LYS A 145 -17.78 -23.16 -13.50
N GLY A 146 -18.62 -22.35 -14.13
CA GLY A 146 -19.77 -22.82 -14.90
C GLY A 146 -19.45 -23.02 -16.37
N ASN A 147 -18.99 -21.96 -17.04
CA ASN A 147 -18.86 -21.91 -18.49
C ASN A 147 -17.48 -22.38 -18.97
N HIS A 148 -16.41 -22.08 -18.22
CA HIS A 148 -15.02 -22.31 -18.63
C HIS A 148 -14.19 -23.04 -17.55
N PRO A 149 -14.57 -24.26 -17.14
CA PRO A 149 -13.99 -24.93 -15.96
C PRO A 149 -12.52 -25.34 -16.13
N ASN A 150 -12.00 -25.27 -17.35
CA ASN A 150 -10.60 -25.56 -17.67
C ASN A 150 -9.68 -24.36 -17.49
N VAL A 151 -10.25 -23.16 -17.30
CA VAL A 151 -9.48 -21.92 -17.14
C VAL A 151 -9.09 -21.73 -15.68
N VAL A 152 -7.78 -21.54 -15.45
CA VAL A 152 -7.22 -21.21 -14.14
C VAL A 152 -7.11 -19.70 -14.01
N LEU A 153 -7.71 -19.15 -12.95
CA LEU A 153 -7.57 -17.73 -12.60
C LEU A 153 -6.25 -17.51 -11.88
N ILE A 154 -5.35 -16.72 -12.47
CA ILE A 154 -4.15 -16.23 -11.79
C ILE A 154 -4.48 -14.87 -11.18
N TYR A 155 -4.62 -14.82 -9.87
CA TYR A 155 -4.75 -13.57 -9.13
C TYR A 155 -3.35 -13.09 -8.72
N SER A 156 -2.78 -12.17 -9.50
CA SER A 156 -1.47 -11.58 -9.21
C SER A 156 -1.64 -10.44 -8.22
N VAL A 157 -0.91 -10.52 -7.11
CA VAL A 157 -0.92 -9.52 -6.04
C VAL A 157 0.45 -8.84 -5.92
N PRO A 158 0.48 -7.56 -5.51
CA PRO A 158 1.74 -6.85 -5.36
C PRO A 158 2.57 -7.32 -4.16
N THR A 159 1.92 -7.84 -3.10
CA THR A 159 2.60 -8.23 -1.87
C THR A 159 2.09 -9.56 -1.30
N LYS A 160 2.96 -10.27 -0.57
CA LYS A 160 2.60 -11.51 0.16
C LYS A 160 1.46 -11.30 1.17
N ASN A 161 1.23 -10.08 1.64
CA ASN A 161 0.14 -9.79 2.58
C ASN A 161 -1.22 -9.82 1.89
N VAL A 162 -1.31 -9.25 0.69
CA VAL A 162 -2.52 -9.32 -0.14
C VAL A 162 -2.79 -10.77 -0.53
N LEU A 163 -1.73 -11.55 -0.82
CA LEU A 163 -1.85 -12.99 -1.14
C LEU A 163 -2.62 -13.76 -0.06
N LYS A 164 -2.26 -13.57 1.22
CA LYS A 164 -2.92 -14.25 2.35
C LYS A 164 -4.39 -13.85 2.48
N ARG A 165 -4.70 -12.57 2.30
CA ARG A 165 -6.08 -12.05 2.37
C ARG A 165 -6.94 -12.62 1.26
N VAL A 166 -6.46 -12.58 0.01
CA VAL A 166 -7.18 -13.16 -1.13
C VAL A 166 -7.38 -14.66 -0.89
N GLY A 167 -6.39 -15.35 -0.32
CA GLY A 167 -6.54 -16.75 0.11
C GLY A 167 -7.69 -16.96 1.11
N GLN A 168 -7.82 -16.10 2.14
CA GLN A 168 -8.94 -16.16 3.09
C GLN A 168 -10.31 -15.93 2.41
N GLU A 169 -10.38 -15.03 1.43
CA GLU A 169 -11.60 -14.83 0.63
C GLU A 169 -11.92 -16.05 -0.23
N CYS A 170 -10.91 -16.69 -0.84
CA CYS A 170 -11.08 -17.96 -1.53
C CYS A 170 -11.64 -19.05 -0.58
N GLU A 171 -11.18 -19.10 0.67
CA GLU A 171 -11.69 -20.03 1.69
C GLU A 171 -13.13 -19.74 2.07
N ALA A 172 -13.48 -18.47 2.27
CA ALA A 172 -14.84 -18.04 2.59
C ALA A 172 -15.84 -18.45 1.51
N GLN A 173 -15.39 -18.47 0.25
CA GLN A 173 -16.18 -18.87 -0.93
C GLN A 173 -15.99 -20.34 -1.33
N ASN A 174 -15.22 -21.12 -0.54
CA ASN A 174 -14.96 -22.54 -0.77
C ASN A 174 -14.39 -22.85 -2.17
N LEU A 175 -13.44 -22.03 -2.63
CA LEU A 175 -12.73 -22.20 -3.91
C LEU A 175 -11.53 -23.15 -3.76
N VAL A 176 -11.19 -23.90 -4.81
CA VAL A 176 -9.95 -24.69 -4.83
C VAL A 176 -8.80 -23.78 -5.27
N TYR A 177 -8.05 -23.25 -4.31
CA TYR A 177 -6.97 -22.30 -4.61
C TYR A 177 -5.59 -22.80 -4.16
N TRP A 178 -4.56 -22.40 -4.91
CA TRP A 178 -3.16 -22.54 -4.52
C TRP A 178 -2.54 -21.17 -4.27
N THR A 179 -1.42 -21.18 -3.55
CA THR A 179 -0.60 -19.98 -3.34
C THR A 179 0.79 -20.18 -3.94
N ALA A 180 1.30 -19.18 -4.64
CA ALA A 180 2.65 -19.18 -5.21
C ALA A 180 3.42 -17.94 -4.75
N SER A 181 4.65 -18.11 -4.28
CA SER A 181 5.44 -16.97 -3.82
C SER A 181 6.94 -17.19 -3.99
N LYS A 182 7.69 -16.08 -4.12
CA LYS A 182 9.16 -16.10 -4.15
C LYS A 182 9.71 -16.49 -2.77
N ALA A 183 10.62 -17.45 -2.76
CA ALA A 183 11.25 -18.00 -1.55
C ALA A 183 12.78 -17.80 -1.52
N GLY A 184 13.39 -17.40 -2.63
CA GLY A 184 14.81 -17.09 -2.73
C GLY A 184 15.19 -16.61 -4.13
N ASN A 185 16.49 -16.55 -4.42
CA ASN A 185 16.95 -16.22 -5.76
C ASN A 185 16.58 -17.34 -6.75
N LYS A 186 15.73 -17.03 -7.73
CA LYS A 186 15.14 -17.98 -8.70
C LYS A 186 14.45 -19.21 -8.07
N LYS A 187 14.08 -19.13 -6.79
CA LYS A 187 13.39 -20.20 -6.06
C LYS A 187 12.01 -19.74 -5.61
N PHE A 188 11.04 -20.61 -5.82
CA PHE A 188 9.62 -20.38 -5.57
C PHE A 188 9.06 -21.49 -4.72
N GLN A 189 7.93 -21.19 -4.10
CA GLN A 189 7.18 -22.15 -3.32
C GLN A 189 5.72 -22.10 -3.74
N VAL A 190 5.16 -23.26 -4.07
CA VAL A 190 3.73 -23.45 -4.35
C VAL A 190 3.12 -24.25 -3.21
N ARG A 191 2.06 -23.74 -2.59
CA ARG A 191 1.42 -24.41 -1.45
C ARG A 191 -0.06 -24.68 -1.70
N ARG A 192 -0.50 -25.84 -1.22
CA ARG A 192 -1.89 -26.27 -1.09
C ARG A 192 -2.41 -25.94 0.33
N PRO A 193 -3.36 -25.00 0.46
CA PRO A 193 -3.97 -24.62 1.74
C PRO A 193 -4.64 -25.81 2.45
N TYR A 194 -4.72 -25.77 3.79
CA TYR A 194 -5.38 -26.84 4.56
C TYR A 194 -6.88 -26.98 4.26
N SER A 195 -7.53 -25.87 3.88
CA SER A 195 -8.95 -25.79 3.54
C SER A 195 -9.36 -26.65 2.34
N ILE A 196 -8.41 -27.00 1.46
CA ILE A 196 -8.64 -27.88 0.31
C ILE A 196 -8.20 -29.33 0.55
N ARG A 197 -7.51 -29.61 1.66
CA ARG A 197 -7.07 -30.98 2.02
C ARG A 197 -8.26 -31.79 2.54
N THR A 198 -8.45 -33.01 2.06
CA THR A 198 -9.61 -33.83 2.44
C THR A 198 -9.37 -34.70 3.68
N LYS A 199 -10.46 -35.22 4.27
CA LYS A 199 -10.44 -36.08 5.48
C LYS A 199 -9.65 -37.39 5.29
N ARG A 200 -9.38 -37.85 4.06
CA ARG A 200 -8.59 -39.06 3.82
C ARG A 200 -7.18 -38.97 4.44
N ASN A 201 -6.66 -37.75 4.64
CA ASN A 201 -5.47 -37.48 5.45
C ASN A 201 -5.53 -38.04 6.88
N ARG A 202 -6.72 -38.18 7.48
CA ARG A 202 -6.92 -38.69 8.85
C ARG A 202 -7.05 -40.21 8.92
N ASP A 203 -7.34 -40.86 7.79
CA ASP A 203 -7.58 -42.31 7.70
C ASP A 203 -6.35 -43.08 7.20
N ILE A 204 -5.30 -42.38 6.77
CA ILE A 204 -4.01 -42.97 6.43
C ILE A 204 -3.33 -43.41 7.73
N LYS A 205 -3.19 -44.73 7.91
CA LYS A 205 -2.48 -45.29 9.06
C LYS A 205 -1.03 -44.80 9.08
N GLU A 206 -0.59 -44.26 10.21
CA GLU A 206 0.83 -43.97 10.45
C GLU A 206 1.67 -45.24 10.20
N GLY A 207 2.75 -45.10 9.41
CA GLY A 207 3.63 -46.21 9.03
C GLY A 207 3.21 -47.01 7.79
N SER A 208 2.15 -46.60 7.07
CA SER A 208 1.87 -47.15 5.74
C SER A 208 2.83 -46.59 4.68
N GLU A 209 3.05 -47.35 3.60
CA GLU A 209 3.87 -46.93 2.44
C GLU A 209 3.36 -45.59 1.84
N ALA A 210 2.04 -45.40 1.82
CA ALA A 210 1.41 -44.14 1.47
C ALA A 210 1.74 -43.02 2.46
N ALA A 211 1.74 -43.28 3.78
CA ALA A 211 2.11 -42.29 4.79
C ALA A 211 3.58 -41.86 4.68
N GLU A 212 4.49 -42.80 4.38
CA GLU A 212 5.92 -42.50 4.18
C GLU A 212 6.18 -41.74 2.87
N LEU A 213 5.50 -42.13 1.78
CA LEU A 213 5.54 -41.40 0.52
C LEU A 213 5.04 -39.96 0.71
N ILE A 214 3.92 -39.78 1.40
CA ILE A 214 3.37 -38.47 1.74
C ILE A 214 4.31 -37.68 2.64
N LYS A 215 4.92 -38.30 3.67
CA LYS A 215 5.92 -37.63 4.53
C LYS A 215 7.14 -37.19 3.73
N SER A 216 7.57 -37.99 2.75
CA SER A 216 8.70 -37.67 1.87
C SER A 216 8.36 -36.55 0.89
N LEU A 217 7.17 -36.58 0.31
CA LEU A 217 6.69 -35.57 -0.65
C LEU A 217 6.31 -34.26 0.03
N GLU A 218 5.74 -34.29 1.24
CA GLU A 218 5.49 -33.09 2.06
C GLU A 218 6.81 -32.49 2.56
N LYS A 219 7.82 -33.31 2.93
CA LYS A 219 9.19 -32.80 3.18
C LYS A 219 9.80 -32.15 1.94
N GLY A 220 9.56 -32.69 0.75
CA GLY A 220 9.98 -32.10 -0.52
C GLY A 220 9.21 -30.83 -0.92
N SER A 221 7.89 -30.80 -0.67
CA SER A 221 6.98 -29.67 -0.95
C SER A 221 7.09 -28.53 0.07
N MET A 222 7.68 -28.78 1.24
CA MET A 222 8.12 -27.74 2.17
C MET A 222 9.33 -26.95 1.62
N GLY A 223 10.05 -27.50 0.63
CA GLY A 223 11.19 -26.87 -0.02
C GLY A 223 10.81 -25.73 -0.97
N SER A 224 11.84 -25.04 -1.47
CA SER A 224 11.71 -24.07 -2.57
C SER A 224 12.53 -24.53 -3.76
N GLY A 225 12.04 -24.26 -4.97
CA GLY A 225 12.67 -24.71 -6.22
C GLY A 225 12.17 -23.95 -7.45
N PRO A 226 12.54 -24.39 -8.66
CA PRO A 226 11.98 -23.85 -9.89
C PRO A 226 10.45 -23.93 -9.89
N LEU A 227 9.78 -22.90 -10.41
CA LEU A 227 8.33 -22.79 -10.28
C LEU A 227 7.57 -23.92 -10.98
N GLY A 228 8.00 -24.31 -12.19
CA GLY A 228 7.39 -25.42 -12.94
C GLY A 228 7.41 -26.74 -12.15
N GLU A 229 8.55 -27.08 -11.56
CA GLU A 229 8.68 -28.26 -10.69
C GLU A 229 7.75 -28.19 -9.47
N GLN A 230 7.62 -27.00 -8.85
CA GLN A 230 6.74 -26.80 -7.70
C GLN A 230 5.26 -26.95 -8.07
N LEU A 231 4.84 -26.49 -9.25
CA LEU A 231 3.48 -26.70 -9.76
C LEU A 231 3.18 -28.18 -9.99
N HIS A 232 4.10 -28.91 -10.63
CA HIS A 232 3.96 -30.36 -10.85
C HIS A 232 3.95 -31.16 -9.56
N LEU A 233 4.80 -30.78 -8.60
CA LEU A 233 4.83 -31.41 -7.28
C LEU A 233 3.52 -31.18 -6.53
N ALA A 234 2.99 -29.96 -6.54
CA ALA A 234 1.71 -29.63 -5.93
C ALA A 234 0.56 -30.40 -6.58
N LYS A 235 0.56 -30.52 -7.92
CA LYS A 235 -0.41 -31.32 -8.68
C LYS A 235 -0.38 -32.79 -8.25
N ARG A 236 0.79 -33.43 -8.33
CA ARG A 236 0.99 -34.85 -7.97
C ARG A 236 0.53 -35.11 -6.54
N LEU A 237 0.96 -34.27 -5.61
CA LEU A 237 0.55 -34.36 -4.21
C LEU A 237 -0.96 -34.23 -4.03
N GLY A 238 -1.61 -33.30 -4.73
CA GLY A 238 -3.06 -33.13 -4.64
C GLY A 238 -3.85 -34.30 -5.25
N GLU A 239 -3.31 -34.96 -6.28
CA GLU A 239 -3.87 -36.19 -6.87
C GLU A 239 -3.72 -37.38 -5.90
N GLU A 240 -2.52 -37.60 -5.36
CA GLU A 240 -2.24 -38.69 -4.41
C GLU A 240 -3.04 -38.54 -3.10
N LEU A 241 -3.16 -37.31 -2.61
CA LEU A 241 -3.89 -37.00 -1.37
C LEU A 241 -5.39 -36.82 -1.58
N MET A 242 -5.84 -36.85 -2.84
CA MET A 242 -7.23 -36.59 -3.23
C MET A 242 -7.78 -35.33 -2.58
N ASP A 243 -7.03 -34.23 -2.73
CA ASP A 243 -7.49 -32.91 -2.34
C ASP A 243 -8.79 -32.55 -3.06
N ARG A 244 -9.50 -31.56 -2.54
CA ARG A 244 -10.56 -30.90 -3.31
C ARG A 244 -9.93 -30.37 -4.61
N GLY A 245 -10.51 -30.72 -5.75
CA GLY A 245 -9.96 -30.43 -7.08
C GLY A 245 -8.92 -31.45 -7.59
N ASN A 246 -8.56 -32.47 -6.81
CA ASN A 246 -7.70 -33.58 -7.23
C ASN A 246 -6.39 -33.13 -7.91
N GLY A 247 -5.62 -32.27 -7.24
CA GLY A 247 -4.39 -31.72 -7.78
C GLY A 247 -4.58 -30.62 -8.84
N GLN A 248 -5.79 -30.13 -9.05
CA GLN A 248 -6.09 -29.08 -10.02
C GLN A 248 -6.65 -27.83 -9.32
N PRO A 249 -5.95 -26.68 -9.38
CA PRO A 249 -6.45 -25.44 -8.80
C PRO A 249 -7.44 -24.76 -9.74
N ASP A 250 -8.44 -24.12 -9.17
CA ASP A 250 -9.31 -23.15 -9.83
C ASP A 250 -8.66 -21.77 -9.86
N VAL A 251 -7.98 -21.41 -8.78
CA VAL A 251 -7.33 -20.10 -8.59
C VAL A 251 -5.89 -20.30 -8.13
N ILE A 252 -4.96 -19.55 -8.69
CA ILE A 252 -3.60 -19.40 -8.16
C ILE A 252 -3.43 -17.96 -7.71
N VAL A 253 -3.25 -17.77 -6.40
CA VAL A 253 -2.91 -16.45 -5.84
C VAL A 253 -1.39 -16.36 -5.77
N ALA A 254 -0.82 -15.42 -6.52
CA ALA A 254 0.63 -15.33 -6.71
C ALA A 254 1.16 -13.92 -6.43
N ASP A 255 2.32 -13.80 -5.79
CA ASP A 255 3.05 -12.53 -5.78
C ASP A 255 3.61 -12.21 -7.18
N VAL A 256 3.95 -10.93 -7.45
CA VAL A 256 4.42 -10.48 -8.77
C VAL A 256 5.58 -11.30 -9.33
N HIS A 257 6.51 -11.75 -8.49
CA HIS A 257 7.65 -12.54 -8.96
C HIS A 257 7.22 -13.96 -9.36
N ALA A 258 6.37 -14.58 -8.55
CA ALA A 258 5.81 -15.90 -8.86
C ALA A 258 4.90 -15.84 -10.10
N THR A 259 4.11 -14.77 -10.26
CA THR A 259 3.33 -14.52 -11.48
C THR A 259 4.24 -14.45 -12.70
N ALA A 260 5.31 -13.66 -12.64
CA ALA A 260 6.24 -13.51 -13.76
C ALA A 260 6.86 -14.84 -14.20
N GLU A 261 7.28 -15.70 -13.27
CA GLU A 261 7.81 -17.02 -13.62
C GLU A 261 6.72 -18.01 -14.05
N LEU A 262 5.49 -17.89 -13.54
CA LEU A 262 4.38 -18.76 -13.95
C LEU A 262 4.06 -18.54 -15.41
N LEU A 263 3.99 -17.26 -15.80
CA LEU A 263 3.71 -16.86 -17.18
C LEU A 263 4.87 -17.18 -18.12
N ALA A 264 6.11 -17.05 -17.66
CA ALA A 264 7.26 -17.49 -18.44
C ALA A 264 7.24 -19.01 -18.67
N TYR A 265 6.96 -19.79 -17.63
CA TYR A 265 6.81 -21.25 -17.71
C TYR A 265 5.67 -21.67 -18.65
N SER A 266 4.50 -21.05 -18.52
CA SER A 266 3.31 -21.35 -19.35
C SER A 266 3.50 -21.06 -20.84
N ARG A 267 4.48 -20.22 -21.17
CA ARG A 267 4.85 -19.88 -22.54
C ARG A 267 5.99 -20.74 -23.09
N ALA A 268 7.02 -21.00 -22.29
CA ALA A 268 8.29 -21.56 -22.76
C ALA A 268 8.38 -23.08 -22.68
N GLU A 269 7.68 -23.71 -21.74
CA GLU A 269 7.84 -25.14 -21.42
C GLU A 269 6.57 -25.96 -21.68
N ILE A 270 5.50 -25.31 -22.15
CA ILE A 270 4.21 -25.94 -22.39
C ILE A 270 3.82 -25.75 -23.86
N ASP A 271 4.11 -26.77 -24.68
CA ASP A 271 3.75 -26.76 -26.11
C ASP A 271 2.37 -27.35 -26.39
N SER A 272 1.79 -28.09 -25.43
CA SER A 272 0.48 -28.71 -25.59
C SER A 272 -0.65 -27.77 -25.20
N LEU A 273 -1.53 -27.46 -26.16
CA LEU A 273 -2.81 -26.76 -25.92
C LEU A 273 -3.70 -27.45 -24.86
N GLY A 274 -3.45 -28.74 -24.59
CA GLY A 274 -4.17 -29.53 -23.59
C GLY A 274 -3.63 -29.43 -22.16
N ASP A 275 -2.46 -28.83 -21.93
CA ASP A 275 -1.94 -28.67 -20.57
C ASP A 275 -2.71 -27.56 -19.82
N ARG A 276 -3.09 -27.84 -18.57
CA ARG A 276 -3.89 -26.93 -17.74
C ARG A 276 -3.20 -25.59 -17.46
N PHE A 277 -1.87 -25.55 -17.48
CA PHE A 277 -1.09 -24.32 -17.30
C PHE A 277 -0.68 -23.66 -18.61
N HIS A 278 -1.11 -24.17 -19.78
CA HIS A 278 -0.88 -23.49 -21.05
C HIS A 278 -1.51 -22.09 -21.04
N ARG A 279 -0.85 -21.10 -21.64
CA ARG A 279 -1.27 -19.68 -21.65
C ARG A 279 -2.68 -19.37 -22.16
N SER A 280 -3.33 -20.29 -22.89
CA SER A 280 -4.75 -20.16 -23.32
C SER A 280 -5.76 -20.69 -22.29
N ASN A 281 -5.29 -21.43 -21.27
CA ASN A 281 -6.07 -21.87 -20.11
C ASN A 281 -5.88 -20.93 -18.91
N LEU A 282 -5.16 -19.82 -19.08
CA LEU A 282 -4.87 -18.90 -17.99
C LEU A 282 -5.63 -17.59 -18.19
N LEU A 283 -6.31 -17.15 -17.13
CA LEU A 283 -6.81 -15.77 -17.02
C LEU A 283 -5.96 -15.03 -16.01
N LEU A 284 -5.19 -14.03 -16.46
CA LEU A 284 -4.45 -13.17 -15.55
C LEU A 284 -5.34 -12.05 -15.05
N TYR A 285 -5.60 -12.02 -13.74
CA TYR A 285 -6.16 -10.87 -13.05
C TYR A 285 -5.04 -10.19 -12.26
N TYR A 286 -4.50 -9.11 -12.82
CA TYR A 286 -3.37 -8.40 -12.27
C TYR A 286 -3.83 -7.21 -11.43
N ASP A 287 -3.76 -7.36 -10.11
CA ASP A 287 -4.18 -6.36 -9.13
C ASP A 287 -3.10 -5.31 -8.89
N GLU A 288 -3.45 -4.04 -9.13
CA GLU A 288 -2.60 -2.86 -8.98
C GLU A 288 -1.18 -3.00 -9.57
N PRO A 289 -1.05 -3.33 -10.88
CA PRO A 289 0.23 -3.66 -11.51
C PRO A 289 1.21 -2.48 -11.64
N ASN A 290 0.75 -1.26 -11.41
CA ASN A 290 1.58 -0.06 -11.35
C ASN A 290 2.09 0.26 -9.93
N MET A 291 1.80 -0.57 -8.93
CA MET A 291 2.33 -0.40 -7.57
C MET A 291 3.85 -0.52 -7.56
N GLY A 292 4.54 0.44 -6.95
CA GLY A 292 5.96 0.40 -6.63
C GLY A 292 6.92 0.46 -7.82
N ILE A 293 6.43 0.41 -9.07
CA ILE A 293 7.29 0.38 -10.27
C ILE A 293 8.15 1.65 -10.46
N HIS A 294 7.79 2.75 -9.79
CA HIS A 294 8.53 4.01 -9.82
C HIS A 294 9.53 4.13 -8.66
N LEU A 295 9.42 3.28 -7.63
CA LEU A 295 10.33 3.25 -6.48
C LEU A 295 11.46 2.25 -6.66
N ASP A 296 11.23 1.19 -7.44
CA ASP A 296 12.17 0.10 -7.64
C ASP A 296 12.18 -0.39 -9.09
N ASP A 297 13.33 -0.21 -9.74
CA ASP A 297 13.58 -0.68 -11.11
C ASP A 297 13.40 -2.20 -11.23
N ARG A 298 13.68 -2.98 -10.17
CA ARG A 298 13.49 -4.44 -10.19
C ARG A 298 12.01 -4.79 -10.28
N THR A 299 11.15 -4.10 -9.52
CA THR A 299 9.69 -4.24 -9.60
C THR A 299 9.18 -3.87 -10.99
N LEU A 300 9.67 -2.77 -11.59
CA LEU A 300 9.33 -2.41 -12.97
C LEU A 300 9.71 -3.50 -13.98
N LEU A 301 10.91 -4.08 -13.86
CA LEU A 301 11.36 -5.18 -14.72
C LEU A 301 10.47 -6.42 -14.60
N VAL A 302 10.02 -6.74 -13.39
CA VAL A 302 9.10 -7.85 -13.15
C VAL A 302 7.73 -7.59 -13.79
N CYS A 303 7.19 -6.37 -13.66
CA CYS A 303 5.93 -6.00 -14.33
C CYS A 303 6.06 -6.06 -15.85
N LYS A 304 7.20 -5.61 -16.41
CA LYS A 304 7.50 -5.74 -17.84
C LYS A 304 7.51 -7.20 -18.27
N LYS A 305 8.13 -8.10 -17.49
CA LYS A 305 8.15 -9.55 -17.76
C LYS A 305 6.74 -10.15 -17.73
N ILE A 306 5.94 -9.82 -16.73
CA ILE A 306 4.53 -10.27 -16.64
C ILE A 306 3.75 -9.87 -17.90
N MET A 307 3.84 -8.61 -18.31
CA MET A 307 3.11 -8.13 -19.50
C MET A 307 3.66 -8.71 -20.80
N TRP A 308 4.97 -8.93 -20.87
CA TRP A 308 5.61 -9.58 -22.01
C TRP A 308 5.11 -11.02 -22.22
N ASP A 309 4.92 -11.75 -21.12
CA ASP A 309 4.44 -13.14 -21.08
C ASP A 309 2.93 -13.24 -20.78
N ALA A 310 2.18 -12.15 -20.93
CA ALA A 310 0.75 -12.10 -20.61
C ALA A 310 -0.04 -13.20 -21.35
N PRO A 311 -0.97 -13.90 -20.66
CA PRO A 311 -1.80 -14.92 -21.28
C PRO A 311 -2.85 -14.31 -22.21
N HIS A 312 -3.54 -15.17 -22.97
CA HIS A 312 -4.52 -14.73 -23.98
C HIS A 312 -5.70 -13.92 -23.40
N THR A 313 -5.94 -13.99 -22.09
CA THR A 313 -6.96 -13.21 -21.39
C THR A 313 -6.33 -12.54 -20.17
N THR A 314 -6.22 -11.21 -20.20
CA THR A 314 -5.58 -10.42 -19.14
C THR A 314 -6.45 -9.25 -18.70
N VAL A 315 -6.61 -9.09 -17.39
CA VAL A 315 -7.29 -7.95 -16.74
C VAL A 315 -6.27 -7.20 -15.88
N LEU A 316 -6.04 -5.92 -16.21
CA LEU A 316 -5.26 -4.99 -15.40
C LEU A 316 -6.20 -4.23 -14.49
N ALA A 317 -6.31 -4.67 -13.23
CA ALA A 317 -7.23 -4.09 -12.26
C ALA A 317 -6.52 -2.99 -11.46
N SER A 318 -6.72 -1.74 -11.85
CA SER A 318 -6.17 -0.59 -11.12
C SER A 318 -7.01 0.65 -11.36
N ALA A 319 -7.25 1.43 -10.30
CA ALA A 319 -7.93 2.71 -10.41
C ALA A 319 -7.11 3.75 -11.20
N THR A 320 -5.81 3.52 -11.30
CA THR A 320 -4.82 4.58 -11.58
C THR A 320 -4.04 4.37 -12.87
N ILE A 321 -4.16 3.21 -13.51
CA ILE A 321 -3.57 2.96 -14.82
C ILE A 321 -4.21 3.87 -15.87
N GLU A 322 -3.38 4.51 -16.68
CA GLU A 322 -3.83 5.31 -17.80
C GLU A 322 -4.43 4.46 -18.94
N PRO A 323 -5.29 5.04 -19.80
CA PRO A 323 -5.78 4.34 -20.98
C PRO A 323 -4.66 3.88 -21.92
N TRP A 324 -4.91 2.81 -22.68
CA TRP A 324 -3.94 2.17 -23.59
C TRP A 324 -3.19 3.11 -24.55
N GLY A 325 -3.81 4.23 -24.94
CA GLY A 325 -3.20 5.23 -25.84
C GLY A 325 -2.05 6.02 -25.21
N LYS A 326 -2.04 6.17 -23.87
CA LYS A 326 -0.99 6.89 -23.14
C LYS A 326 0.06 5.96 -22.52
N LEU A 327 -0.27 4.68 -22.35
CA LEU A 327 0.65 3.71 -21.77
C LEU A 327 1.87 3.45 -22.67
N PRO A 328 3.08 3.35 -22.07
CA PRO A 328 4.26 2.84 -22.77
C PRO A 328 4.01 1.51 -23.46
N ASN A 329 4.65 1.29 -24.61
CA ASN A 329 4.39 0.11 -25.45
C ASN A 329 4.61 -1.23 -24.73
N TRP A 330 5.47 -1.31 -23.72
CA TRP A 330 5.69 -2.55 -22.99
C TRP A 330 4.45 -3.05 -22.22
N TRP A 331 3.54 -2.15 -21.81
CA TRP A 331 2.26 -2.54 -21.19
C TRP A 331 1.36 -3.31 -22.14
N LYS A 332 1.55 -3.11 -23.44
CA LYS A 332 0.69 -3.69 -24.48
C LYS A 332 1.00 -5.17 -24.74
N GLY A 333 2.04 -5.70 -24.09
CA GLY A 333 2.52 -7.07 -24.22
C GLY A 333 3.24 -7.31 -25.54
N ARG A 334 3.64 -8.57 -25.77
CA ARG A 334 4.42 -8.97 -26.95
C ARG A 334 3.57 -9.14 -28.22
N CYS A 335 2.31 -9.53 -28.08
CA CYS A 335 1.45 -9.90 -29.20
C CYS A 335 0.80 -8.64 -29.80
N GLU A 336 1.19 -8.29 -31.02
CA GLU A 336 0.40 -7.41 -31.89
C GLU A 336 -0.08 -8.20 -33.11
N PRO A 337 -1.39 -8.21 -33.42
CA PRO A 337 -2.47 -7.43 -32.78
C PRO A 337 -3.01 -8.06 -31.48
N ALA A 338 -3.64 -7.25 -30.63
CA ALA A 338 -4.41 -7.67 -29.45
C ALA A 338 -5.67 -6.80 -29.32
N GLN A 339 -6.77 -7.37 -28.86
CA GLN A 339 -7.98 -6.64 -28.48
C GLN A 339 -7.73 -5.92 -27.14
N ARG A 340 -7.89 -4.60 -27.11
CA ARG A 340 -7.59 -3.77 -25.94
C ARG A 340 -8.81 -2.95 -25.56
N CYS A 341 -9.29 -3.13 -24.33
CA CYS A 341 -10.47 -2.42 -23.82
C CYS A 341 -10.17 -1.71 -22.50
N VAL A 342 -10.91 -0.63 -22.21
CA VAL A 342 -10.90 0.04 -20.91
C VAL A 342 -12.32 0.03 -20.37
N ILE A 343 -12.52 -0.59 -19.22
CA ILE A 343 -13.76 -0.57 -18.46
C ILE A 343 -13.55 0.37 -17.29
N THR A 344 -14.27 1.49 -17.29
CA THR A 344 -14.26 2.45 -16.20
C THR A 344 -15.47 2.25 -15.30
N GLN A 345 -15.28 2.40 -13.99
CA GLN A 345 -16.37 2.71 -13.08
C GLN A 345 -16.13 4.13 -12.60
N GLU A 346 -17.03 5.04 -12.96
CA GLU A 346 -16.96 6.39 -12.42
C GLU A 346 -17.12 6.34 -10.89
N PRO A 347 -16.31 7.10 -10.15
CA PRO A 347 -16.37 7.09 -8.70
C PRO A 347 -17.72 7.63 -8.19
N TYR A 348 -18.54 6.72 -7.69
CA TYR A 348 -19.42 6.86 -6.52
C TYR A 348 -20.83 7.47 -6.65
N ASP A 349 -21.72 6.87 -5.85
CA ASP A 349 -22.82 7.53 -5.14
C ASP A 349 -22.21 8.32 -3.94
N LEU A 350 -21.90 9.60 -4.16
CA LEU A 350 -21.04 10.52 -3.39
C LEU A 350 -20.99 10.38 -1.85
N PRO A 351 -19.79 10.09 -1.30
CA PRO A 351 -19.36 10.50 0.04
C PRO A 351 -18.19 11.49 0.03
N THR A 352 -18.13 12.41 1.00
CA THR A 352 -17.16 13.52 1.04
C THR A 352 -15.85 13.12 1.73
N SER A 353 -14.75 13.82 1.44
CA SER A 353 -13.52 13.77 2.25
C SER A 353 -12.98 15.18 2.46
N LYS A 354 -12.66 15.51 3.71
CA LYS A 354 -12.20 16.85 4.10
C LYS A 354 -10.70 16.96 3.91
N LEU A 355 -10.24 18.05 3.33
CA LEU A 355 -8.82 18.29 3.05
C LEU A 355 -8.24 19.27 4.06
N HIS A 356 -7.07 18.95 4.60
CA HIS A 356 -6.34 19.81 5.53
C HIS A 356 -4.84 19.79 5.21
N VAL A 357 -4.18 20.92 5.44
CA VAL A 357 -2.72 21.01 5.48
C VAL A 357 -2.29 21.32 6.90
N TRP A 358 -1.33 20.56 7.42
CA TRP A 358 -0.70 20.82 8.70
C TRP A 358 0.67 21.46 8.48
N ASP A 359 0.82 22.69 8.96
CA ASP A 359 2.11 23.37 9.02
C ASP A 359 2.75 23.05 10.37
N GLN A 360 3.78 22.20 10.33
CA GLN A 360 4.49 21.74 11.51
C GLN A 360 5.26 22.87 12.21
N GLU A 361 5.75 23.86 11.45
CA GLU A 361 6.50 24.99 11.99
C GLU A 361 5.57 26.02 12.64
N ALA A 362 4.49 26.38 11.94
CA ALA A 362 3.47 27.27 12.49
C ALA A 362 2.61 26.58 13.56
N LYS A 363 2.70 25.25 13.70
CA LYS A 363 1.90 24.44 14.63
C LYS A 363 0.40 24.65 14.42
N THR A 364 -0.01 24.71 13.15
CA THR A 364 -1.42 24.94 12.79
C THR A 364 -1.88 23.98 11.70
N VAL A 365 -3.14 23.57 11.78
CA VAL A 365 -3.83 22.79 10.76
C VAL A 365 -4.90 23.64 10.10
N THR A 366 -4.83 23.76 8.77
CA THR A 366 -5.69 24.61 7.97
C THR A 366 -6.63 23.76 7.12
N PRO A 367 -7.97 23.88 7.27
CA PRO A 367 -8.92 23.23 6.37
C PRO A 367 -8.88 23.91 5.00
N LEU A 368 -8.85 23.11 3.94
CA LEU A 368 -8.85 23.59 2.56
C LEU A 368 -10.13 23.18 1.84
N SER A 369 -10.65 24.11 1.03
CA SER A 369 -11.68 23.79 0.05
C SER A 369 -11.04 23.34 -1.27
N PRO A 370 -11.78 22.64 -2.15
CA PRO A 370 -11.24 22.17 -3.42
C PRO A 370 -10.71 23.30 -4.31
N LEU A 371 -11.29 24.50 -4.25
CA LEU A 371 -10.83 25.66 -5.02
C LEU A 371 -9.48 26.21 -4.52
N HIS A 372 -9.15 26.02 -3.25
CA HIS A 372 -7.84 26.42 -2.71
C HIS A 372 -6.70 25.52 -3.18
N LEU A 373 -7.02 24.38 -3.79
CA LEU A 373 -6.01 23.55 -4.42
C LEU A 373 -5.41 24.20 -5.65
N PHE A 374 -6.01 25.24 -6.23
CA PHE A 374 -5.51 25.96 -7.41
C PHE A 374 -4.92 27.32 -7.00
N LYS A 375 -3.79 27.71 -7.61
CA LYS A 375 -3.15 29.02 -7.36
C LYS A 375 -3.99 30.14 -7.97
N SER A 376 -4.56 29.92 -9.16
CA SER A 376 -5.36 30.91 -9.90
C SER A 376 -6.55 30.29 -10.64
N PHE A 377 -7.46 31.14 -11.10
CA PHE A 377 -8.56 30.71 -11.99
C PHE A 377 -8.06 30.16 -13.32
N ALA A 378 -6.97 30.69 -13.87
CA ALA A 378 -6.40 30.18 -15.13
C ALA A 378 -5.91 28.74 -14.98
N GLU A 379 -5.25 28.42 -13.87
CA GLU A 379 -4.83 27.05 -13.56
C GLU A 379 -6.03 26.12 -13.39
N PHE A 380 -7.06 26.56 -12.65
CA PHE A 380 -8.31 25.83 -12.48
C PHE A 380 -8.97 25.54 -13.83
N SER A 381 -9.19 26.57 -14.67
CA SER A 381 -9.86 26.42 -15.95
C SER A 381 -9.10 25.49 -16.90
N ASN A 382 -7.76 25.59 -16.95
CA ASN A 382 -6.94 24.69 -17.76
C ASN A 382 -7.02 23.24 -17.27
N ALA A 383 -6.88 23.01 -15.96
CA ALA A 383 -6.92 21.67 -15.39
C ALA A 383 -8.27 20.98 -15.62
N ILE A 384 -9.37 21.71 -15.42
CA ILE A 384 -10.74 21.23 -15.65
C ILE A 384 -11.02 20.95 -17.13
N ALA A 385 -10.40 21.70 -18.05
CA ALA A 385 -10.54 21.47 -19.49
C ALA A 385 -9.72 20.25 -19.96
N CYS A 386 -8.52 20.05 -19.42
CA CYS A 386 -7.60 18.99 -19.83
C CYS A 386 -7.95 17.60 -19.25
N ASP A 387 -8.58 17.55 -18.08
CA ASP A 387 -8.92 16.30 -17.40
C ASP A 387 -10.39 16.28 -16.96
N GLU A 388 -11.24 15.60 -17.72
CA GLU A 388 -12.66 15.39 -17.38
C GLU A 388 -12.82 14.60 -16.07
N ARG A 389 -11.91 13.66 -15.78
CA ARG A 389 -11.93 12.88 -14.54
C ARG A 389 -11.68 13.76 -13.31
N LEU A 390 -10.88 14.82 -13.44
CA LEU A 390 -10.62 15.77 -12.36
C LEU A 390 -11.90 16.43 -11.86
N ARG A 391 -12.84 16.76 -12.77
CA ARG A 391 -14.13 17.37 -12.41
C ARG A 391 -14.87 16.50 -11.41
N ILE A 392 -14.92 15.21 -11.69
CA ILE A 392 -15.58 14.19 -10.87
C ILE A 392 -14.83 13.98 -9.56
N LEU A 393 -13.49 13.96 -9.59
CA LEU A 393 -12.67 13.80 -8.37
C LEU A 393 -12.84 14.98 -7.40
N LEU A 394 -12.95 16.22 -7.89
CA LEU A 394 -13.18 17.39 -7.04
C LEU A 394 -14.50 17.31 -6.27
N LEU A 395 -15.53 16.67 -6.83
CA LEU A 395 -16.82 16.48 -6.15
C LEU A 395 -16.68 15.69 -4.85
N ARG A 396 -15.70 14.78 -4.76
CA ARG A 396 -15.39 14.02 -3.53
C ARG A 396 -14.99 14.93 -2.36
N HIS A 397 -14.54 16.15 -2.64
CA HIS A 397 -14.02 17.08 -1.64
C HIS A 397 -14.97 18.24 -1.35
N LEU A 398 -16.13 18.27 -2.01
CA LEU A 398 -17.19 19.22 -1.69
C LEU A 398 -18.01 18.73 -0.51
N THR A 399 -18.37 19.65 0.36
CA THR A 399 -19.46 19.44 1.34
C THR A 399 -20.81 19.66 0.67
N SER A 400 -21.88 19.11 1.23
CA SER A 400 -23.25 19.34 0.73
C SER A 400 -23.62 20.83 0.70
N GLN A 401 -23.11 21.62 1.65
CA GLN A 401 -23.24 23.07 1.63
C GLN A 401 -22.56 23.69 0.40
N GLN A 402 -21.30 23.33 0.13
CA GLN A 402 -20.57 23.84 -1.03
C GLN A 402 -21.23 23.43 -2.36
N GLY A 403 -21.73 22.19 -2.45
CA GLY A 403 -22.51 21.73 -3.60
C GLY A 403 -23.78 22.56 -3.81
N THR A 404 -24.52 22.85 -2.74
CA THR A 404 -25.70 23.74 -2.80
C THR A 404 -25.32 25.12 -3.31
N GLU A 405 -24.21 25.67 -2.84
CA GLU A 405 -23.74 27.00 -3.23
C GLU A 405 -23.28 27.10 -4.70
N LEU A 406 -22.78 26.00 -5.27
CA LEU A 406 -22.50 25.89 -6.72
C LEU A 406 -23.80 25.88 -7.52
N LEU A 407 -24.75 25.02 -7.16
CA LEU A 407 -26.03 24.87 -7.90
C LEU A 407 -26.96 26.10 -7.81
N SER A 408 -26.76 26.96 -6.81
CA SER A 408 -27.60 28.16 -6.59
C SER A 408 -27.39 29.28 -7.61
N SER A 409 -26.46 29.15 -8.56
CA SER A 409 -26.16 30.17 -9.59
C SER A 409 -26.61 29.84 -11.02
N GLY A 410 -26.98 28.59 -11.32
CA GLY A 410 -27.52 28.23 -12.64
C GLY A 410 -28.98 28.66 -12.81
N SER A 411 -29.42 28.90 -14.05
CA SER A 411 -30.79 29.25 -14.46
C SER A 411 -31.87 28.20 -14.11
N SER A 412 -31.52 27.15 -13.36
CA SER A 412 -32.42 26.15 -12.82
C SER A 412 -33.18 26.71 -11.61
N LYS A 413 -34.50 26.78 -11.72
CA LYS A 413 -35.43 27.08 -10.60
C LYS A 413 -35.44 25.95 -9.57
N ALA A 414 -34.33 25.70 -8.88
CA ALA A 414 -34.28 24.78 -7.76
C ALA A 414 -34.67 25.53 -6.47
N LYS A 415 -35.76 25.12 -5.80
CA LYS A 415 -36.16 25.69 -4.51
C LYS A 415 -35.18 25.23 -3.43
N PRO A 416 -34.68 26.13 -2.55
CA PRO A 416 -33.81 25.71 -1.46
C PRO A 416 -34.54 24.75 -0.51
N ALA A 417 -33.95 23.58 -0.26
CA ALA A 417 -34.41 22.67 0.78
C ALA A 417 -34.27 23.34 2.16
N LYS A 418 -35.21 23.03 3.07
CA LYS A 418 -35.24 23.60 4.44
C LYS A 418 -33.89 23.38 5.13
N LYS A 419 -33.41 24.42 5.83
CA LYS A 419 -32.21 24.38 6.69
C LYS A 419 -32.33 23.27 7.73
N GLU A 420 -31.74 22.11 7.47
CA GLU A 420 -31.35 21.16 8.52
C GLU A 420 -29.84 21.21 8.73
N LYS A 421 -29.41 21.06 9.98
CA LYS A 421 -28.00 21.03 10.37
C LYS A 421 -27.40 19.70 9.90
N GLY A 422 -26.62 19.76 8.81
CA GLY A 422 -25.92 18.61 8.23
C GLY A 422 -26.67 18.04 7.04
N GLY A 423 -26.48 18.64 5.86
CA GLY A 423 -27.21 18.31 4.65
C GLY A 423 -26.85 16.94 4.12
N ASP A 424 -27.82 16.02 4.14
CA ASP A 424 -27.80 14.80 3.35
C ASP A 424 -27.81 15.18 1.86
N TRP A 425 -26.91 14.60 1.05
CA TRP A 425 -26.90 14.79 -0.40
C TRP A 425 -28.22 14.34 -1.03
N MET A 426 -28.97 13.41 -0.41
CA MET A 426 -30.32 13.04 -0.86
C MET A 426 -31.34 14.19 -0.76
N ALA A 427 -31.11 15.17 0.11
CA ALA A 427 -31.98 16.35 0.23
C ALA A 427 -31.76 17.35 -0.93
N LEU A 428 -30.65 17.23 -1.66
CA LEU A 428 -30.39 17.92 -2.92
C LEU A 428 -31.01 17.09 -4.06
N HIS A 429 -32.28 17.33 -4.39
CA HIS A 429 -32.94 16.95 -5.66
C HIS A 429 -32.58 15.59 -6.32
N GLY A 430 -33.24 14.50 -5.90
CA GLY A 430 -33.41 13.31 -6.75
C GLY A 430 -32.28 12.26 -6.73
N GLU A 431 -32.13 11.51 -7.84
CA GLU A 431 -31.15 10.42 -7.99
C GLU A 431 -29.71 10.97 -7.98
N LEU A 432 -28.80 10.37 -7.20
CA LEU A 432 -27.43 10.86 -6.97
C LEU A 432 -26.65 11.19 -8.25
N LYS A 433 -26.92 10.44 -9.31
CA LYS A 433 -26.35 10.67 -10.65
C LYS A 433 -26.70 12.04 -11.20
N SER A 434 -27.95 12.48 -11.08
CA SER A 434 -28.39 13.78 -11.59
C SER A 434 -27.79 14.96 -10.83
N VAL A 435 -27.60 14.83 -9.52
CA VAL A 435 -26.96 15.86 -8.68
C VAL A 435 -25.50 16.02 -9.09
N ARG A 436 -24.82 14.90 -9.35
CA ARG A 436 -23.43 14.86 -9.82
C ARG A 436 -23.29 15.54 -11.18
N GLU A 437 -24.10 15.15 -12.16
CA GLU A 437 -24.06 15.71 -13.52
C GLU A 437 -24.29 17.24 -13.49
N ALA A 438 -25.20 17.72 -12.64
CA ALA A 438 -25.43 19.15 -12.47
C ALA A 438 -24.23 19.88 -11.84
N LEU A 439 -23.62 19.32 -10.79
CA LEU A 439 -22.44 19.92 -10.15
C LEU A 439 -21.22 19.94 -11.07
N GLU A 440 -21.04 18.88 -11.85
CA GLU A 440 -19.95 18.77 -12.82
C GLU A 440 -20.05 19.87 -13.88
N SER A 441 -21.26 20.10 -14.40
CA SER A 441 -21.55 21.18 -15.36
C SER A 441 -21.22 22.56 -14.77
N GLU A 442 -21.64 22.83 -13.53
CA GLU A 442 -21.36 24.11 -12.86
C GLU A 442 -19.85 24.32 -12.59
N ILE A 443 -19.10 23.25 -12.30
CA ILE A 443 -17.64 23.32 -12.15
C ILE A 443 -16.97 23.62 -13.50
N ALA A 444 -17.42 23.00 -14.58
CA ALA A 444 -16.88 23.20 -15.91
C ALA A 444 -17.10 24.62 -16.46
N GLU A 445 -18.25 25.24 -16.14
CA GLU A 445 -18.63 26.56 -16.63
C GLU A 445 -18.35 27.71 -15.63
N LEU A 446 -17.60 27.43 -14.56
CA LEU A 446 -17.37 28.41 -13.50
C LEU A 446 -16.60 29.63 -14.03
N SER A 447 -17.14 30.84 -13.82
CA SER A 447 -16.46 32.09 -14.21
C SER A 447 -15.39 32.53 -13.21
N SER A 448 -14.38 33.29 -13.67
CA SER A 448 -13.31 33.82 -12.81
C SER A 448 -13.84 34.56 -11.59
N LYS A 449 -14.81 35.46 -11.78
CA LYS A 449 -15.41 36.23 -10.69
C LYS A 449 -16.11 35.33 -9.67
N ARG A 450 -16.78 34.27 -10.13
CA ARG A 450 -17.47 33.32 -9.25
C ARG A 450 -16.48 32.43 -8.51
N PHE A 451 -15.43 31.99 -9.19
CA PHE A 451 -14.33 31.22 -8.59
C PHE A 451 -13.71 31.98 -7.42
N ASP A 452 -13.35 33.25 -7.59
CA ASP A 452 -12.73 34.04 -6.52
C ASP A 452 -13.68 34.24 -5.33
N GLN A 453 -14.96 34.54 -5.60
CA GLN A 453 -15.99 34.66 -4.56
C GLN A 453 -16.17 33.37 -3.75
N LEU A 454 -16.26 32.22 -4.42
CA LEU A 454 -16.42 30.93 -3.76
C LEU A 454 -15.16 30.52 -3.02
N ARG A 455 -13.99 30.77 -3.60
CA ARG A 455 -12.69 30.51 -2.95
C ARG A 455 -12.59 31.29 -1.65
N GLU A 456 -12.83 32.60 -1.66
CA GLU A 456 -12.80 33.43 -0.45
C GLU A 456 -13.82 32.93 0.59
N LYS A 457 -15.06 32.67 0.17
CA LYS A 457 -16.13 32.22 1.07
C LYS A 457 -15.86 30.86 1.69
N TRP A 458 -15.20 29.95 0.98
CA TRP A 458 -14.90 28.60 1.44
C TRP A 458 -13.57 28.49 2.21
N THR A 459 -12.95 29.62 2.54
CA THR A 459 -11.71 29.65 3.30
C THR A 459 -11.91 29.10 4.71
N GLY A 460 -11.21 28.01 5.03
CA GLY A 460 -11.19 27.44 6.37
C GLY A 460 -10.31 28.24 7.32
N ARG A 461 -10.69 28.36 8.59
CA ARG A 461 -9.85 29.01 9.61
C ARG A 461 -8.79 28.02 10.13
N PRO A 462 -7.50 28.40 10.19
CA PRO A 462 -6.46 27.61 10.83
C PRO A 462 -6.80 27.33 12.30
N ARG A 463 -6.44 26.14 12.77
CA ARG A 463 -6.58 25.71 14.17
C ARG A 463 -5.22 25.32 14.73
N PRO A 464 -4.94 25.59 16.02
CA PRO A 464 -3.70 25.15 16.64
C PRO A 464 -3.63 23.62 16.67
N ALA A 465 -2.47 23.09 16.29
CA ALA A 465 -2.11 21.68 16.36
C ALA A 465 -0.58 21.57 16.45
N ALA A 466 -0.06 21.43 17.67
CA ALA A 466 1.38 21.45 17.94
C ALA A 466 2.06 20.09 17.73
N THR A 467 1.31 19.00 17.81
CA THR A 467 1.85 17.64 17.74
C THR A 467 1.04 16.76 16.79
N LEU A 468 1.67 15.71 16.23
CA LEU A 468 0.98 14.70 15.41
C LEU A 468 -0.20 14.05 16.14
N ARG A 469 -0.08 13.88 17.46
CA ARG A 469 -1.12 13.29 18.31
C ARG A 469 -2.39 14.16 18.35
N GLU A 470 -2.27 15.48 18.26
CA GLU A 470 -3.42 16.41 18.22
C GLU A 470 -4.21 16.33 16.90
N LEU A 471 -3.60 15.79 15.84
CA LEU A 471 -4.24 15.59 14.55
C LEU A 471 -5.05 14.29 14.48
N CYS A 472 -4.78 13.34 15.38
CA CYS A 472 -5.41 12.03 15.38
C CYS A 472 -6.91 12.11 15.70
N SER A 473 -7.69 11.17 15.14
CA SER A 473 -9.12 11.02 15.42
C SER A 473 -9.36 10.77 16.91
N LYS A 474 -10.34 11.47 17.49
CA LYS A 474 -10.76 11.29 18.89
C LYS A 474 -11.71 10.12 19.10
N SER A 475 -12.24 9.53 18.03
CA SER A 475 -13.32 8.54 18.12
C SER A 475 -13.12 7.31 17.24
N GLY A 476 -12.23 7.36 16.25
CA GLY A 476 -11.99 6.24 15.33
C GLY A 476 -10.52 6.09 15.00
N VAL A 477 -10.24 5.41 13.88
CA VAL A 477 -8.89 5.01 13.49
C VAL A 477 -8.19 6.14 12.72
N THR A 478 -6.95 6.42 13.11
CA THR A 478 -6.02 7.29 12.38
C THR A 478 -4.97 6.44 11.70
N MET A 479 -4.73 6.67 10.41
CA MET A 479 -3.65 6.03 9.65
C MET A 479 -2.62 7.07 9.25
N ILE A 480 -1.36 6.88 9.63
CA ILE A 480 -0.26 7.83 9.43
C ILE A 480 0.79 7.17 8.54
N ALA A 481 1.09 7.76 7.39
CA ALA A 481 2.01 7.20 6.42
C ALA A 481 3.33 7.99 6.39
N THR A 482 4.46 7.27 6.50
CA THR A 482 5.82 7.80 6.69
C THR A 482 6.86 6.74 6.28
N VAL A 483 8.09 7.15 6.00
CA VAL A 483 9.21 6.23 5.73
C VAL A 483 9.63 5.51 7.02
N ASP A 484 9.68 6.21 8.16
CA ASP A 484 10.03 5.63 9.46
C ASP A 484 8.77 5.32 10.30
N SER A 485 8.10 4.21 9.95
CA SER A 485 6.85 3.83 10.60
C SER A 485 7.02 3.45 12.07
N ARG A 486 8.15 2.83 12.45
CA ARG A 486 8.41 2.41 13.84
C ARG A 486 8.79 3.61 14.71
N GLY A 487 9.71 4.47 14.27
CA GLY A 487 10.10 5.66 15.04
C GLY A 487 8.94 6.62 15.26
N THR A 488 8.14 6.84 14.22
CA THR A 488 6.91 7.66 14.32
C THR A 488 5.89 7.03 15.29
N ALA A 489 5.73 5.71 15.29
CA ALA A 489 4.85 5.02 16.25
C ALA A 489 5.36 5.16 17.70
N MET A 490 6.65 5.06 17.93
CA MET A 490 7.25 5.27 19.26
C MET A 490 7.05 6.71 19.76
N GLN A 491 7.27 7.70 18.89
CA GLN A 491 7.01 9.11 19.20
C GLN A 491 5.54 9.32 19.56
N LEU A 492 4.62 8.77 18.76
CA LEU A 492 3.20 8.85 19.00
C LEU A 492 2.77 8.14 20.27
N ALA A 493 3.44 7.07 20.69
CA ALA A 493 3.19 6.38 21.94
C ALA A 493 3.74 7.13 23.17
N GLY A 494 4.67 8.06 22.98
CA GLY A 494 5.20 8.96 24.01
C GLY A 494 6.63 8.68 24.45
N MET A 495 7.49 8.11 23.59
CA MET A 495 8.89 7.77 23.93
C MET A 495 9.79 8.99 24.23
N GLY A 496 9.39 10.21 23.89
CA GLY A 496 10.19 11.43 24.14
C GLY A 496 10.46 11.75 25.62
N ASP A 497 9.94 10.97 26.57
CA ASP A 497 10.22 11.03 28.01
C ASP A 497 10.72 9.64 28.46
N GLU A 498 12.04 9.44 28.45
CA GLU A 498 12.68 8.15 28.69
C GLU A 498 12.35 7.57 30.08
N GLU A 499 12.23 8.42 31.09
CA GLU A 499 11.90 8.00 32.46
C GLU A 499 10.49 7.41 32.50
N LYS A 500 9.49 8.14 31.97
CA LYS A 500 8.11 7.61 31.89
C LYS A 500 7.99 6.40 30.99
N TRP A 501 8.80 6.31 29.94
CA TRP A 501 8.83 5.16 29.04
C TRP A 501 9.34 3.91 29.75
N ASN A 502 10.48 4.03 30.45
CA ASN A 502 11.06 2.95 31.25
C ASN A 502 10.14 2.50 32.38
N GLU A 503 9.45 3.41 33.06
CA GLU A 503 8.40 3.05 34.01
C GLU A 503 7.27 2.23 33.36
N SER A 504 6.87 2.60 32.14
CA SER A 504 5.85 1.88 31.38
C SER A 504 6.30 0.46 31.03
N ILE A 505 7.56 0.27 30.64
CA ILE A 505 8.17 -1.05 30.44
C ILE A 505 8.16 -1.83 31.75
N HIS A 506 8.62 -1.25 32.86
CA HIS A 506 8.63 -1.92 34.17
C HIS A 506 7.23 -2.34 34.62
N ARG A 507 6.21 -1.49 34.44
CA ARG A 507 4.81 -1.81 34.74
C ARG A 507 4.29 -2.96 33.89
N LEU A 508 4.62 -3.00 32.60
CA LEU A 508 4.25 -4.12 31.70
C LEU A 508 4.95 -5.41 32.11
N LYS A 509 6.26 -5.37 32.37
CA LYS A 509 7.02 -6.53 32.87
C LYS A 509 6.48 -7.06 34.20
N ALA A 510 6.09 -6.18 35.12
CA ALA A 510 5.46 -6.57 36.37
C ALA A 510 4.14 -7.32 36.13
N ARG A 511 3.29 -6.81 35.23
CA ARG A 511 2.05 -7.48 34.81
C ARG A 511 2.30 -8.82 34.13
N MET A 512 3.31 -8.92 33.28
CA MET A 512 3.71 -10.18 32.63
C MET A 512 4.16 -11.20 33.68
N ARG A 513 5.05 -10.82 34.61
CA ARG A 513 5.50 -11.69 35.70
C ARG A 513 4.35 -12.14 36.62
N GLU A 514 3.39 -11.25 36.88
CA GLU A 514 2.20 -11.58 37.66
C GLU A 514 1.30 -12.57 36.92
N ALA A 515 1.08 -12.37 35.62
CA ALA A 515 0.35 -13.30 34.76
C ALA A 515 1.04 -14.66 34.67
N ASP A 516 2.37 -14.70 34.53
CA ASP A 516 3.16 -15.94 34.53
C ASP A 516 3.10 -16.66 35.88
N ARG A 517 3.12 -15.91 36.97
CA ARG A 517 2.97 -16.47 38.33
C ARG A 517 1.57 -17.08 38.50
N LEU A 518 0.53 -16.39 38.05
CA LEU A 518 -0.84 -16.90 38.06
C LEU A 518 -0.98 -18.14 37.18
N ASN A 519 -0.33 -18.17 36.01
CA ASN A 519 -0.24 -19.36 35.16
C ASN A 519 0.41 -20.54 35.89
N LYS A 520 1.60 -20.35 36.46
CA LYS A 520 2.31 -21.41 37.19
C LYS A 520 1.53 -21.90 38.41
N LEU A 521 0.73 -21.04 39.03
CA LEU A 521 -0.17 -21.42 40.12
C LEU A 521 -1.36 -22.22 39.58
N SER A 522 -2.01 -21.76 38.50
CA SER A 522 -3.09 -22.46 37.81
C SER A 522 -2.65 -23.83 37.32
N GLU A 523 -1.48 -23.94 36.68
CA GLU A 523 -0.91 -25.23 36.24
C GLU A 523 -0.58 -26.15 37.42
N LYS A 524 -0.15 -25.60 38.57
CA LYS A 524 0.09 -26.39 39.78
C LYS A 524 -1.22 -26.84 40.42
N GLU A 525 -2.26 -26.01 40.39
CA GLU A 525 -3.61 -26.36 40.85
C GLU A 525 -4.28 -27.37 39.92
N GLU A 526 -4.11 -27.24 38.60
CA GLU A 526 -4.53 -28.24 37.62
C GLU A 526 -3.75 -29.53 37.78
N LYS A 527 -2.43 -29.49 38.05
CA LYS A 527 -1.65 -30.71 38.36
C LYS A 527 -2.05 -31.34 39.70
N ARG A 528 -2.46 -30.54 40.70
CA ARG A 528 -3.00 -31.03 41.97
C ARG A 528 -4.39 -31.64 41.78
N ARG A 529 -5.27 -30.97 41.03
CA ARG A 529 -6.57 -31.50 40.63
C ARG A 529 -6.42 -32.75 39.78
N ALA A 530 -5.49 -32.78 38.84
CA ALA A 530 -5.19 -33.96 38.04
C ALA A 530 -4.66 -35.10 38.91
N LYS A 531 -3.88 -34.82 39.96
CA LYS A 531 -3.39 -35.82 40.93
C LYS A 531 -4.50 -36.31 41.89
N ASP A 532 -5.42 -35.42 42.27
CA ASP A 532 -6.61 -35.74 43.07
C ASP A 532 -7.66 -36.48 42.20
N GLU A 533 -7.73 -36.19 40.90
CA GLU A 533 -8.55 -36.88 39.88
C GLU A 533 -7.89 -38.20 39.40
N GLU A 534 -6.57 -38.35 39.55
CA GLU A 534 -5.84 -39.62 39.32
C GLU A 534 -6.18 -40.67 40.39
N GLU A 535 -6.65 -40.25 41.57
CA GLU A 535 -7.26 -41.14 42.58
C GLU A 535 -8.74 -41.47 42.28
N GLU A 536 -9.43 -40.76 41.38
CA GLU A 536 -10.87 -40.96 41.10
C GLU A 536 -11.27 -41.36 39.66
N ALA A 537 -10.44 -41.28 38.61
CA ALA A 537 -10.93 -41.57 37.26
C ALA A 537 -9.91 -42.19 36.27
N LYS A 538 -9.98 -43.52 36.14
CA LYS A 538 -9.80 -44.21 34.85
C LYS A 538 -10.95 -43.84 33.90
N GLN A 539 -10.89 -42.68 33.26
CA GLN A 539 -11.64 -42.37 32.03
C GLN A 539 -11.12 -41.06 31.43
N GLY A 540 -10.45 -41.18 30.28
CA GLY A 540 -9.66 -40.11 29.69
C GLY A 540 -10.47 -38.91 29.22
N LEU A 541 -9.95 -37.73 29.56
CA LEU A 541 -10.17 -36.43 28.93
C LEU A 541 -8.93 -35.58 29.19
N SER A 542 -8.24 -35.16 28.12
CA SER A 542 -7.18 -34.16 28.21
C SER A 542 -7.79 -32.78 28.26
N VAL A 543 -7.56 -32.05 29.35
CA VAL A 543 -7.93 -30.64 29.50
C VAL A 543 -6.95 -29.80 28.68
N GLU A 544 -7.43 -29.06 27.68
CA GLU A 544 -6.66 -27.98 27.06
C GLU A 544 -6.58 -26.82 28.06
N GLY A 545 -5.40 -26.62 28.65
CA GLY A 545 -5.11 -25.52 29.54
C GLY A 545 -5.35 -24.17 28.84
N GLY A 546 -6.19 -23.33 29.43
CA GLY A 546 -6.43 -21.97 28.94
C GLY A 546 -5.16 -21.15 29.05
N LYS A 547 -4.57 -20.75 27.91
CA LYS A 547 -3.41 -19.85 27.88
C LYS A 547 -3.77 -18.52 28.55
N ALA A 548 -3.08 -18.11 29.62
CA ALA A 548 -3.38 -16.82 30.24
C ALA A 548 -3.24 -15.65 29.27
N GLN A 549 -4.18 -14.72 29.44
CA GLN A 549 -4.32 -13.50 28.66
C GLN A 549 -3.80 -12.32 29.51
N ILE A 550 -2.87 -11.56 28.95
CA ILE A 550 -2.31 -10.33 29.51
C ILE A 550 -3.10 -9.15 28.91
N ALA A 551 -3.79 -8.40 29.76
CA ALA A 551 -4.49 -7.19 29.34
C ALA A 551 -3.50 -6.03 29.15
N LEU A 552 -3.27 -5.62 27.90
CA LEU A 552 -2.43 -4.46 27.56
C LEU A 552 -3.19 -3.15 27.78
N SER A 553 -4.44 -3.11 27.34
CA SER A 553 -5.32 -1.94 27.45
C SER A 553 -6.79 -2.36 27.50
N THR A 554 -7.70 -1.39 27.60
CA THR A 554 -9.14 -1.69 27.63
C THR A 554 -9.56 -2.28 26.27
N GLY A 555 -9.94 -3.57 26.26
CA GLY A 555 -10.36 -4.27 25.04
C GLY A 555 -9.22 -4.86 24.20
N LEU A 556 -7.98 -4.87 24.70
CA LEU A 556 -6.84 -5.52 24.06
C LEU A 556 -6.11 -6.45 25.05
N SER A 557 -6.15 -7.75 24.77
CA SER A 557 -5.39 -8.77 25.49
C SER A 557 -4.57 -9.64 24.54
N ILE A 558 -3.43 -10.12 25.02
CA ILE A 558 -2.50 -10.98 24.28
C ILE A 558 -2.09 -12.16 25.15
N SER A 559 -1.64 -13.28 24.59
CA SER A 559 -1.16 -14.40 25.41
C SER A 559 0.22 -14.10 26.03
N ALA A 560 0.59 -14.81 27.10
CA ALA A 560 1.93 -14.72 27.67
C ALA A 560 3.02 -15.10 26.65
N GLU A 561 2.80 -16.16 25.87
CA GLU A 561 3.71 -16.57 24.78
C GLU A 561 3.87 -15.48 23.72
N GLU A 562 2.77 -14.83 23.30
CA GLU A 562 2.83 -13.73 22.33
C GLU A 562 3.65 -12.55 22.90
N ALA A 563 3.49 -12.27 24.20
CA ALA A 563 4.21 -11.19 24.87
C ALA A 563 5.73 -11.47 24.99
N GLU A 564 6.15 -12.73 25.14
CA GLU A 564 7.58 -13.10 25.19
C GLU A 564 8.27 -12.95 23.83
N THR A 565 7.55 -13.12 22.72
CA THR A 565 8.10 -13.04 21.36
C THR A 565 8.21 -11.62 20.79
N VAL A 566 7.74 -10.63 21.54
CA VAL A 566 7.53 -9.26 21.09
C VAL A 566 8.40 -8.32 21.91
N ASP A 567 9.04 -7.34 21.24
CA ASP A 567 9.93 -6.42 21.93
C ASP A 567 9.18 -5.48 22.90
N ASP A 568 9.84 -5.09 24.00
CA ASP A 568 9.25 -4.26 25.06
C ASP A 568 8.65 -2.95 24.54
N ASN A 569 9.29 -2.30 23.57
CA ASN A 569 8.81 -1.03 23.01
C ASN A 569 7.52 -1.27 22.23
N THR A 570 7.43 -2.37 21.50
CA THR A 570 6.22 -2.77 20.80
C THR A 570 5.06 -3.06 21.77
N LEU A 571 5.30 -3.73 22.90
CA LEU A 571 4.27 -3.90 23.94
C LEU A 571 3.80 -2.56 24.52
N VAL A 572 4.71 -1.62 24.76
CA VAL A 572 4.35 -0.28 25.22
C VAL A 572 3.48 0.43 24.17
N MET A 573 3.86 0.41 22.89
CA MET A 573 3.07 1.01 21.80
C MET A 573 1.64 0.43 21.76
N LEU A 574 1.52 -0.91 21.78
CA LEU A 574 0.22 -1.60 21.78
C LEU A 574 -0.63 -1.24 23.00
N SER A 575 -0.03 -1.14 24.19
CA SER A 575 -0.73 -0.72 25.42
C SER A 575 -1.28 0.71 25.33
N ARG A 576 -0.67 1.55 24.48
CA ARG A 576 -1.09 2.93 24.19
C ARG A 576 -2.05 3.01 23.00
N GLY A 577 -2.41 1.89 22.38
CA GLY A 577 -3.30 1.82 21.22
C GLY A 577 -2.66 2.27 19.90
N VAL A 578 -1.32 2.28 19.84
CA VAL A 578 -0.52 2.61 18.66
C VAL A 578 0.10 1.32 18.12
N THR A 579 0.03 1.12 16.82
CA THR A 579 0.71 0.02 16.13
C THR A 579 1.33 0.54 14.83
N TYR A 580 2.22 -0.25 14.24
CA TYR A 580 2.90 0.09 13.00
C TYR A 580 2.88 -1.07 12.01
N SER A 581 3.16 -0.79 10.74
CA SER A 581 3.42 -1.80 9.73
C SER A 581 4.61 -1.44 8.84
N ARG A 582 5.35 -2.46 8.42
CA ARG A 582 6.54 -2.35 7.57
C ARG A 582 6.70 -3.55 6.64
N ALA A 583 7.41 -3.36 5.53
CA ALA A 583 7.63 -4.40 4.52
C ALA A 583 8.32 -5.67 5.08
N GLU A 584 9.35 -5.52 5.92
CA GLU A 584 10.13 -6.63 6.49
C GLU A 584 10.35 -6.50 8.00
N GLY A 585 10.50 -7.64 8.70
CA GLY A 585 10.80 -7.69 10.13
C GLY A 585 9.64 -7.32 11.07
N GLU A 586 8.41 -7.17 10.57
CA GLU A 586 7.22 -6.97 11.41
C GLU A 586 6.88 -8.24 12.21
N GLU A 587 6.68 -8.07 13.51
CA GLU A 587 6.31 -9.17 14.41
C GLU A 587 4.89 -9.70 14.11
N GLY A 588 4.69 -11.01 14.25
CA GLY A 588 3.42 -11.67 13.90
C GLY A 588 2.20 -11.13 14.65
N LEU A 589 2.37 -10.76 15.92
CA LEU A 589 1.32 -10.15 16.76
C LEU A 589 0.87 -8.80 16.21
N VAL A 590 1.83 -7.90 15.96
CA VAL A 590 1.61 -6.54 15.44
C VAL A 590 0.78 -6.61 14.17
N LYS A 591 1.18 -7.49 13.25
CA LYS A 591 0.51 -7.74 11.99
C LYS A 591 -0.95 -8.21 12.15
N ARG A 592 -1.19 -9.17 13.06
CA ARG A 592 -2.54 -9.67 13.35
C ARG A 592 -3.44 -8.55 13.88
N LEU A 593 -2.95 -7.80 14.85
CA LEU A 593 -3.68 -6.71 15.49
C LEU A 593 -3.95 -5.54 14.54
N PHE A 594 -2.98 -5.19 13.70
CA PHE A 594 -3.12 -4.21 12.63
C PHE A 594 -4.27 -4.58 11.69
N GLN A 595 -4.31 -5.83 11.22
CA GLN A 595 -5.38 -6.32 10.33
C GLN A 595 -6.76 -6.32 11.00
N GLN A 596 -6.85 -6.76 12.26
CA GLN A 596 -8.11 -6.72 13.02
C GLN A 596 -8.64 -5.28 13.17
N THR A 597 -7.74 -4.31 13.34
CA THR A 597 -8.11 -2.89 13.47
C THR A 597 -8.68 -2.33 12.18
N LEU A 598 -8.13 -2.70 11.03
CA LEU A 598 -8.63 -2.25 9.72
C LEU A 598 -10.01 -2.82 9.36
N LEU A 599 -10.38 -3.96 9.95
CA LEU A 599 -11.71 -4.58 9.82
C LEU A 599 -12.72 -3.99 10.81
N HIS A 600 -12.29 -3.11 11.72
CA HIS A 600 -13.17 -2.47 12.67
C HIS A 600 -14.09 -1.46 11.94
N VAL A 601 -15.39 -1.72 11.96
CA VAL A 601 -16.40 -0.81 11.42
C VAL A 601 -16.96 0.02 12.58
N PRO A 602 -16.79 1.35 12.57
CA PRO A 602 -17.42 2.20 13.58
C PRO A 602 -18.94 2.15 13.43
N GLU A 603 -19.66 1.50 14.35
CA GLU A 603 -21.13 1.52 14.34
C GLU A 603 -21.62 2.95 14.62
N LYS A 604 -22.61 3.41 13.84
CA LYS A 604 -23.30 4.72 14.03
C LYS A 604 -23.86 4.91 15.46
N ALA A 605 -23.94 3.86 16.28
CA ALA A 605 -24.46 3.89 17.64
C ALA A 605 -23.41 4.07 18.76
N MET A 606 -22.09 3.99 18.48
CA MET A 606 -21.04 3.97 19.51
C MET A 606 -20.16 5.23 19.55
N PHE A 607 -20.77 6.41 19.56
CA PHE A 607 -20.10 7.72 19.56
C PHE A 607 -19.28 8.10 20.82
N LYS A 608 -18.71 7.17 21.61
CA LYS A 608 -18.04 7.56 22.87
C LYS A 608 -16.70 6.90 23.24
N LYS A 609 -16.19 5.87 22.54
CA LYS A 609 -14.86 5.30 22.87
C LYS A 609 -14.07 4.93 21.61
N GLN A 610 -12.80 5.31 21.59
CA GLN A 610 -11.84 4.90 20.55
C GLN A 610 -11.69 3.38 20.53
N PRO A 611 -11.41 2.79 19.36
CA PRO A 611 -11.04 1.38 19.28
C PRO A 611 -9.76 1.11 20.11
N PRO A 612 -9.56 -0.12 20.63
CA PRO A 612 -8.41 -0.45 21.46
C PRO A 612 -7.07 -0.11 20.80
N ILE A 613 -7.00 -0.31 19.48
CA ILE A 613 -5.95 0.22 18.61
C ILE A 613 -6.60 1.27 17.72
N HIS A 614 -6.11 2.50 17.81
CA HIS A 614 -6.71 3.66 17.16
C HIS A 614 -5.73 4.46 16.32
N THR A 615 -4.43 4.15 16.40
CA THR A 615 -3.40 4.78 15.57
C THR A 615 -2.58 3.69 14.87
N LEU A 616 -2.59 3.74 13.54
CA LEU A 616 -1.85 2.85 12.65
C LEU A 616 -0.77 3.69 11.95
N VAL A 617 0.49 3.31 12.09
CA VAL A 617 1.58 3.97 11.36
C VAL A 617 2.09 3.03 10.27
N VAL A 618 2.20 3.51 9.04
CA VAL A 618 2.46 2.65 7.87
C VAL A 618 3.54 3.21 6.96
N ASP A 619 4.24 2.31 6.29
CA ASP A 619 5.14 2.64 5.18
C ASP A 619 4.42 2.51 3.81
N TYR A 620 5.19 2.64 2.72
CA TYR A 620 4.68 2.48 1.35
C TYR A 620 3.92 1.16 1.11
N SER A 621 4.36 0.06 1.75
CA SER A 621 3.84 -1.29 1.49
C SER A 621 2.35 -1.45 1.85
N SER A 622 1.82 -0.56 2.69
CA SER A 622 0.44 -0.57 3.15
C SER A 622 -0.48 0.41 2.41
N ILE A 623 0.08 1.25 1.52
CA ILE A 623 -0.70 2.17 0.67
C ILE A 623 -1.65 1.36 -0.22
N TYR A 624 -1.19 0.22 -0.71
CA TYR A 624 -1.96 -0.71 -1.53
C TYR A 624 -2.46 -1.91 -0.72
N GLY A 625 -3.54 -2.54 -1.19
CA GLY A 625 -3.98 -3.84 -0.68
C GLY A 625 -4.72 -3.86 0.67
N THR A 626 -5.09 -2.70 1.24
CA THR A 626 -5.93 -2.63 2.45
C THR A 626 -7.24 -1.88 2.22
N ASP A 627 -8.19 -2.43 1.46
CA ASP A 627 -9.55 -1.88 1.38
C ASP A 627 -10.10 -1.71 2.81
N CYS A 628 -10.26 -0.46 3.26
CA CYS A 628 -10.65 -0.14 4.62
C CYS A 628 -11.79 0.86 4.57
N GLN A 629 -12.94 0.47 5.13
CA GLN A 629 -14.10 1.36 5.29
C GLN A 629 -14.09 2.10 6.63
N GLY A 630 -13.05 1.91 7.45
CA GLY A 630 -13.00 2.32 8.86
C GLY A 630 -12.04 3.47 9.21
N VAL A 631 -11.21 3.97 8.29
CA VAL A 631 -10.24 5.03 8.62
C VAL A 631 -10.91 6.41 8.64
N ASP A 632 -10.89 7.05 9.81
CA ASP A 632 -11.47 8.36 10.04
C ASP A 632 -10.56 9.49 9.55
N VAL A 633 -9.27 9.35 9.82
CA VAL A 633 -8.25 10.34 9.53
C VAL A 633 -7.07 9.65 8.88
N ILE A 634 -6.62 10.16 7.74
CA ILE A 634 -5.32 9.83 7.19
C ILE A 634 -4.39 11.02 7.37
N ILE A 635 -3.13 10.72 7.68
CA ILE A 635 -2.06 11.70 7.76
C ILE A 635 -0.94 11.21 6.84
N LEU A 636 -0.56 12.02 5.85
CA LEU A 636 0.61 11.74 5.03
C LEU A 636 1.73 12.71 5.40
N LEU A 637 2.84 12.15 5.87
CA LEU A 637 4.05 12.90 6.16
C LEU A 637 4.85 13.15 4.87
N ASP A 638 5.65 14.22 4.88
CA ASP A 638 6.32 14.73 3.69
C ASP A 638 7.57 13.92 3.29
N ASP A 639 8.10 13.13 4.22
CA ASP A 639 9.19 12.18 3.97
C ASP A 639 8.77 11.11 2.96
N LEU A 640 7.59 10.50 3.15
CA LEU A 640 7.02 9.51 2.24
C LEU A 640 6.29 10.18 1.08
N GLY A 641 5.52 11.23 1.35
CA GLY A 641 4.65 11.86 0.35
C GLY A 641 5.38 12.41 -0.88
N ARG A 642 6.67 12.75 -0.78
CA ARG A 642 7.47 13.16 -1.95
C ARG A 642 7.95 12.01 -2.83
N LEU A 643 7.96 10.79 -2.31
CA LEU A 643 8.33 9.59 -3.05
C LEU A 643 7.15 9.01 -3.83
N LEU A 644 5.93 9.37 -3.42
CA LEU A 644 4.69 8.87 -3.99
C LEU A 644 4.39 9.55 -5.33
N THR A 645 3.90 8.76 -6.28
CA THR A 645 3.23 9.31 -7.47
C THR A 645 1.82 9.79 -7.13
N TYR A 646 1.21 10.56 -8.03
CA TYR A 646 -0.16 11.02 -7.83
C TYR A 646 -1.14 9.84 -7.70
N GLU A 647 -0.85 8.73 -8.38
CA GLU A 647 -1.59 7.48 -8.31
C GLU A 647 -1.57 6.89 -6.89
N ASP A 648 -0.39 6.78 -6.26
CA ASP A 648 -0.27 6.29 -4.89
C ASP A 648 -1.07 7.16 -3.92
N HIS A 649 -1.01 8.48 -4.10
CA HIS A 649 -1.77 9.41 -3.28
C HIS A 649 -3.29 9.23 -3.41
N LEU A 650 -3.79 9.02 -4.63
CA LEU A 650 -5.20 8.72 -4.89
C LEU A 650 -5.62 7.41 -4.19
N GLN A 651 -4.76 6.40 -4.25
CA GLN A 651 -4.99 5.11 -3.57
C GLN A 651 -5.00 5.27 -2.05
N PHE A 652 -4.09 6.07 -1.50
CA PHE A 652 -4.05 6.38 -0.07
C PHE A 652 -5.31 7.12 0.40
N LEU A 653 -5.76 8.14 -0.35
CA LEU A 653 -7.03 8.83 -0.12
C LEU A 653 -8.23 7.88 -0.20
N GLY A 654 -8.16 6.84 -1.04
CA GLY A 654 -9.16 5.79 -1.16
C GLY A 654 -9.50 5.05 0.13
N ARG A 655 -8.66 5.14 1.18
CA ARG A 655 -8.85 4.45 2.46
C ARG A 655 -9.64 5.21 3.50
N LEU A 656 -9.87 6.49 3.25
CA LEU A 656 -10.79 7.27 4.07
C LEU A 656 -12.20 6.72 3.94
N ARG A 657 -12.84 6.51 5.09
CA ARG A 657 -14.28 6.30 5.14
C ARG A 657 -15.02 7.53 4.62
N ARG A 658 -16.33 7.38 4.44
CA ARG A 658 -17.23 8.51 4.11
C ARG A 658 -17.11 9.63 5.16
N ASP A 659 -16.88 10.86 4.70
CA ASP A 659 -16.68 12.07 5.50
C ASP A 659 -15.41 12.08 6.38
N GLY A 660 -14.45 11.21 6.07
CA GLY A 660 -13.13 11.17 6.68
C GLY A 660 -12.28 12.41 6.36
N THR A 661 -11.18 12.59 7.08
CA THR A 661 -10.29 13.75 6.94
C THR A 661 -8.90 13.35 6.44
N ALA A 662 -8.47 13.94 5.33
CA ALA A 662 -7.10 13.87 4.84
C ALA A 662 -6.29 15.04 5.39
N ILE A 663 -5.15 14.74 6.03
CA ILE A 663 -4.20 15.73 6.53
C ILE A 663 -2.86 15.48 5.86
N TYR A 664 -2.33 16.49 5.21
CA TYR A 664 -1.01 16.44 4.57
C TYR A 664 -0.10 17.48 5.21
N THR A 665 1.16 17.15 5.44
CA THR A 665 2.17 18.13 5.89
C THR A 665 2.60 19.10 4.79
N SER A 666 2.21 18.82 3.54
CA SER A 666 2.61 19.55 2.35
C SER A 666 1.41 19.83 1.46
N LEU A 667 1.17 21.11 1.17
CA LEU A 667 0.14 21.54 0.20
C LEU A 667 0.45 20.98 -1.20
N ARG A 668 1.73 20.84 -1.55
CA ARG A 668 2.17 20.25 -2.82
C ARG A 668 1.70 18.81 -2.92
N ASN A 669 1.98 17.98 -1.91
CA ASN A 669 1.59 16.56 -1.92
C ASN A 669 0.06 16.42 -1.94
N LEU A 670 -0.65 17.29 -1.23
CA LEU A 670 -2.12 17.32 -1.26
C LEU A 670 -2.67 17.71 -2.63
N ARG A 671 -2.05 18.68 -3.30
CA ARG A 671 -2.39 19.05 -4.68
C ARG A 671 -2.14 17.90 -5.64
N ALA A 672 -0.98 17.22 -5.55
CA ALA A 672 -0.71 16.02 -6.35
C ALA A 672 -1.77 14.94 -6.12
N ALA A 673 -2.12 14.69 -4.85
CA ALA A 673 -3.13 13.72 -4.45
C ALA A 673 -4.53 13.98 -5.01
N THR A 674 -4.89 15.25 -5.20
CA THR A 674 -6.26 15.65 -5.52
C THR A 674 -6.43 16.06 -6.99
N LEU A 675 -5.39 16.65 -7.58
CA LEU A 675 -5.41 17.22 -8.93
C LEU A 675 -4.74 16.32 -9.99
N GLY A 676 -4.03 15.27 -9.58
CA GLY A 676 -3.35 14.36 -10.50
C GLY A 676 -2.14 14.98 -11.22
N ALA A 677 -1.77 14.39 -12.37
CA ALA A 677 -0.55 14.69 -13.13
C ALA A 677 -0.34 16.18 -13.51
N LEU A 678 -1.44 16.93 -13.69
CA LEU A 678 -1.43 18.37 -14.03
C LEU A 678 -0.76 19.24 -12.96
N ALA A 679 -0.95 18.93 -11.67
CA ALA A 679 -0.36 19.73 -10.59
C ALA A 679 1.04 19.27 -10.17
N ALA A 680 1.36 17.98 -10.34
CA ALA A 680 2.64 17.42 -9.93
C ALA A 680 3.78 17.86 -10.85
N SER A 681 3.60 17.84 -12.18
CA SER A 681 4.69 18.08 -13.13
C SER A 681 5.01 19.56 -13.37
N GLU A 682 4.01 20.40 -13.61
CA GLU A 682 4.22 21.82 -13.95
C GLU A 682 4.59 22.67 -12.73
N ALA A 683 3.94 22.43 -11.58
CA ALA A 683 4.27 23.15 -10.36
C ALA A 683 5.63 22.73 -9.82
N GLU A 684 5.97 21.44 -9.83
CA GLU A 684 7.29 20.98 -9.39
C GLU A 684 8.41 21.50 -10.28
N ALA A 685 8.25 21.46 -11.60
CA ALA A 685 9.23 22.01 -12.52
C ALA A 685 9.42 23.52 -12.29
N LYS A 686 8.33 24.27 -12.10
CA LYS A 686 8.38 25.72 -11.87
C LYS A 686 8.93 26.10 -10.50
N GLU A 687 8.53 25.41 -9.43
CA GLU A 687 9.03 25.63 -8.06
C GLU A 687 10.49 25.20 -7.94
N LYS A 688 10.88 24.10 -8.61
CA LYS A 688 12.28 23.69 -8.73
C LYS A 688 13.06 24.79 -9.44
N GLN A 689 12.58 25.29 -10.57
CA GLN A 689 13.20 26.40 -11.32
C GLN A 689 13.31 27.69 -10.49
N MET A 690 12.27 28.07 -9.74
CA MET A 690 12.29 29.24 -8.84
C MET A 690 13.31 29.08 -7.71
N LEU A 691 13.40 27.89 -7.11
CA LEU A 691 14.43 27.60 -6.11
C LEU A 691 15.84 27.69 -6.74
N TYR A 692 16.03 27.15 -7.94
CA TYR A 692 17.29 27.29 -8.68
C TYR A 692 17.68 28.76 -8.86
N GLU A 693 16.76 29.60 -9.33
CA GLU A 693 16.98 31.03 -9.53
C GLU A 693 17.28 31.77 -8.22
N ALA A 694 16.59 31.41 -7.13
CA ALA A 694 16.81 32.00 -5.81
C ALA A 694 18.16 31.60 -5.19
N VAL A 695 18.55 30.33 -5.32
CA VAL A 695 19.85 29.82 -4.85
C VAL A 695 20.98 30.43 -5.66
N GLU A 696 20.84 30.49 -6.99
CA GLU A 696 21.82 31.10 -7.89
C GLU A 696 22.01 32.60 -7.59
N SER A 697 20.91 33.34 -7.42
CA SER A 697 20.96 34.76 -7.05
C SER A 697 21.64 34.97 -5.70
N SER A 698 21.28 34.15 -4.71
CA SER A 698 21.86 34.24 -3.37
C SER A 698 23.35 33.88 -3.35
N LEU A 699 23.77 32.91 -4.18
CA LEU A 699 25.17 32.53 -4.35
C LEU A 699 25.98 33.68 -4.96
N ILE A 700 25.46 34.32 -6.01
CA ILE A 700 26.08 35.50 -6.63
C ILE A 700 26.22 36.63 -5.60
N ASP A 701 25.15 36.96 -4.88
CA ASP A 701 25.19 38.02 -3.86
C ASP A 701 26.17 37.69 -2.74
N SER A 702 26.26 36.42 -2.33
CA SER A 702 27.20 35.98 -1.31
C SER A 702 28.66 36.12 -1.76
N LEU A 703 28.94 35.84 -3.03
CA LEU A 703 30.27 36.02 -3.65
C LEU A 703 30.67 37.50 -3.76
N VAL A 704 29.70 38.38 -4.03
CA VAL A 704 29.92 39.85 -4.16
C VAL A 704 30.10 40.49 -2.78
N ASP A 705 29.19 40.19 -1.85
CA ASP A 705 29.13 40.87 -0.54
C ASP A 705 30.04 40.22 0.52
N GLY A 706 30.61 39.04 0.24
CA GLY A 706 31.43 38.29 1.21
C GLY A 706 30.64 37.84 2.44
N ARG A 707 29.41 37.34 2.23
CA ARG A 707 28.45 37.06 3.29
C ARG A 707 28.96 35.92 4.21
N PRO A 708 28.85 36.03 5.55
CA PRO A 708 29.29 34.95 6.45
C PRO A 708 28.55 33.62 6.16
N PRO A 709 29.23 32.46 6.21
CA PRO A 709 28.64 31.16 5.86
C PRO A 709 27.31 30.84 6.57
N ALA A 710 27.21 31.15 7.87
CA ALA A 710 26.00 30.91 8.65
C ALA A 710 24.78 31.71 8.13
N LYS A 711 24.98 32.98 7.76
CA LYS A 711 23.93 33.82 7.19
C LYS A 711 23.55 33.39 5.77
N PHE A 712 24.51 32.87 5.01
CA PHE A 712 24.23 32.35 3.68
C PHE A 712 23.40 31.07 3.75
N VAL A 713 23.73 30.14 4.65
CA VAL A 713 22.91 28.94 4.94
C VAL A 713 21.48 29.35 5.34
N GLU A 714 21.33 30.29 6.27
CA GLU A 714 20.01 30.80 6.68
C GLU A 714 19.22 31.39 5.50
N THR A 715 19.86 32.15 4.63
CA THR A 715 19.23 32.72 3.43
C THR A 715 18.72 31.63 2.50
N LEU A 716 19.54 30.61 2.22
CA LEU A 716 19.16 29.51 1.34
C LEU A 716 18.02 28.66 1.94
N LEU A 717 18.00 28.49 3.26
CA LEU A 717 16.89 27.81 3.95
C LEU A 717 15.59 28.60 3.87
N ILE A 718 15.65 29.94 3.99
CA ILE A 718 14.48 30.82 3.81
C ILE A 718 13.95 30.71 2.38
N SER A 719 14.83 30.74 1.37
CA SER A 719 14.45 30.56 -0.04
C SER A 719 13.84 29.19 -0.30
N ALA A 720 14.43 28.11 0.23
CA ALA A 720 13.86 26.77 0.13
C ALA A 720 12.46 26.70 0.75
N LYS A 721 12.29 27.27 1.95
CA LYS A 721 11.02 27.27 2.66
C LYS A 721 9.94 28.09 1.94
N ALA A 722 10.30 29.21 1.31
CA ALA A 722 9.38 30.02 0.49
C ALA A 722 8.76 29.19 -0.65
N GLU A 723 9.53 28.24 -1.20
CA GLU A 723 9.08 27.31 -2.25
C GLU A 723 8.58 25.96 -1.69
N GLY A 724 8.31 25.87 -0.39
CA GLY A 724 7.79 24.65 0.25
C GLY A 724 8.79 23.49 0.32
N ARG A 725 10.09 23.79 0.28
CA ARG A 725 11.21 22.83 0.30
C ARG A 725 12.03 22.94 1.58
N GLY A 726 12.85 21.93 1.85
CA GLY A 726 13.70 21.86 3.03
C GLY A 726 15.20 21.91 2.70
N ALA A 727 16.04 21.84 3.72
CA ALA A 727 17.49 21.85 3.58
C ALA A 727 18.03 20.78 2.61
N ARG A 728 17.39 19.60 2.58
CA ARG A 728 17.74 18.48 1.70
C ARG A 728 17.64 18.79 0.20
N ASP A 729 16.80 19.77 -0.17
CA ASP A 729 16.51 20.12 -1.55
C ASP A 729 17.47 21.19 -2.11
N VAL A 730 18.43 21.68 -1.30
CA VAL A 730 19.32 22.80 -1.65
C VAL A 730 20.61 22.32 -2.33
N ALA A 731 21.10 21.11 -2.02
CA ALA A 731 22.38 20.61 -2.51
C ALA A 731 22.46 20.54 -4.05
N GLU A 732 21.43 19.99 -4.70
CA GLU A 732 21.34 19.91 -6.17
C GLU A 732 21.33 21.32 -6.80
N PRO A 733 20.42 22.25 -6.41
CA PRO A 733 20.48 23.65 -6.84
C PRO A 733 21.81 24.33 -6.67
N LEU A 734 22.41 24.21 -5.48
CA LEU A 734 23.68 24.83 -5.16
C LEU A 734 24.79 24.32 -6.09
N LEU A 735 24.87 23.00 -6.31
CA LEU A 735 25.86 22.40 -7.21
C LEU A 735 25.71 22.91 -8.63
N LEU A 736 24.50 22.89 -9.19
CA LEU A 736 24.32 23.32 -10.58
C LEU A 736 24.53 24.82 -10.75
N SER A 737 24.18 25.64 -9.75
CA SER A 737 24.51 27.07 -9.77
C SER A 737 26.03 27.28 -9.78
N MET A 738 26.80 26.51 -8.99
CA MET A 738 28.26 26.58 -9.02
C MET A 738 28.86 26.12 -10.35
N LEU A 739 28.30 25.05 -10.95
CA LEU A 739 28.69 24.59 -12.29
C LEU A 739 28.37 25.67 -13.35
N ASN A 740 27.18 26.26 -13.32
CA ASN A 740 26.78 27.33 -14.24
C ASN A 740 27.64 28.58 -14.11
N LEU A 741 27.95 29.02 -12.88
CA LEU A 741 28.85 30.15 -12.65
C LEU A 741 30.28 29.84 -13.10
N SER A 742 30.70 28.58 -12.99
CA SER A 742 31.99 28.14 -13.53
C SER A 742 32.00 28.17 -15.06
N LEU A 743 30.85 28.00 -15.72
CA LEU A 743 30.71 28.06 -17.18
C LEU A 743 30.60 29.49 -17.72
N ARG A 744 29.97 30.43 -17.01
CA ARG A 744 29.69 31.82 -17.46
C ARG A 744 30.86 32.77 -17.16
N VAL A 745 31.37 33.48 -18.16
CA VAL A 745 32.50 34.43 -18.04
C VAL A 745 32.02 35.89 -18.05
N PRO A 746 32.29 36.69 -17.01
CA PRO A 746 32.36 38.14 -17.13
C PRO A 746 33.77 38.56 -17.57
N HIS A 747 33.89 39.58 -18.44
CA HIS A 747 35.17 40.27 -18.66
C HIS A 747 35.53 41.11 -17.41
N GLY A 748 35.98 40.49 -16.32
CA GLY A 748 36.35 41.21 -15.10
C GLY A 748 36.44 40.39 -13.81
N SER A 749 36.64 41.10 -12.70
CA SER A 749 36.72 40.58 -11.32
C SER A 749 35.39 39.95 -10.86
N MET A 750 35.44 38.86 -10.08
CA MET A 750 34.29 38.20 -9.44
C MET A 750 33.50 39.09 -8.45
N LYS A 751 33.89 40.35 -8.28
CA LYS A 751 33.21 41.34 -7.42
C LYS A 751 32.15 42.18 -8.14
N ASP A 752 31.97 41.99 -9.45
CA ASP A 752 30.94 42.69 -10.23
C ASP A 752 29.71 41.80 -10.41
N GLY A 753 28.71 41.99 -9.54
CA GLY A 753 27.48 41.20 -9.51
C GLY A 753 26.63 41.33 -10.77
N ASP A 754 26.62 42.48 -11.43
CA ASP A 754 25.88 42.70 -12.67
C ASP A 754 26.57 42.02 -13.86
N ALA A 755 27.90 41.95 -13.86
CA ALA A 755 28.65 41.21 -14.86
C ALA A 755 28.48 39.69 -14.73
N LEU A 756 28.38 39.15 -13.51
CA LEU A 756 28.08 37.74 -13.23
C LEU A 756 26.65 37.34 -13.67
N ARG A 757 25.68 38.23 -13.45
CA ARG A 757 24.27 38.01 -13.82
C ARG A 757 24.04 38.03 -15.35
N ASN A 758 24.85 38.76 -16.10
CA ASN A 758 24.69 38.97 -17.56
C ASN A 758 25.75 38.27 -18.44
N ALA A 759 26.63 37.45 -17.84
CA ALA A 759 27.69 36.74 -18.54
C ALA A 759 27.16 35.63 -19.47
N ASN A 760 27.27 35.83 -20.79
CA ASN A 760 26.88 34.87 -21.83
C ASN A 760 28.06 34.12 -22.48
N VAL A 761 29.28 34.32 -21.98
CA VAL A 761 30.49 33.73 -22.56
C VAL A 761 30.75 32.39 -21.89
N GLU A 762 30.82 31.31 -22.67
CA GLU A 762 31.22 29.97 -22.20
C GLU A 762 32.74 29.91 -21.96
N CYS A 763 33.19 29.19 -20.93
CA CYS A 763 34.61 28.98 -20.66
C CYS A 763 35.40 28.52 -21.90
N ALA A 764 36.63 29.03 -22.06
CA ALA A 764 37.43 28.77 -23.26
C ALA A 764 37.97 27.33 -23.33
N ASN A 765 38.11 26.63 -22.19
CA ASN A 765 38.54 25.24 -22.12
C ASN A 765 38.24 24.57 -20.76
N ASP A 766 38.32 23.24 -20.72
CA ASP A 766 38.05 22.37 -19.56
C ASP A 766 38.92 22.69 -18.33
N LYS A 767 40.18 23.07 -18.55
CA LYS A 767 41.12 23.35 -17.45
C LYS A 767 40.72 24.62 -16.70
N GLU A 768 40.33 25.66 -17.45
CA GLU A 768 39.82 26.90 -16.87
C GLU A 768 38.52 26.66 -16.10
N PHE A 769 37.60 25.88 -16.67
CA PHE A 769 36.37 25.47 -16.01
C PHE A 769 36.64 24.74 -14.68
N LEU A 770 37.51 23.74 -14.67
CA LEU A 770 37.85 22.97 -13.46
C LEU A 770 38.48 23.84 -12.37
N VAL A 771 39.38 24.75 -12.72
CA VAL A 771 40.01 25.67 -11.76
C VAL A 771 38.96 26.57 -11.11
N ARG A 772 38.03 27.11 -11.90
CA ARG A 772 36.94 27.97 -11.41
C ARG A 772 35.98 27.21 -10.51
N PHE A 773 35.56 26.02 -10.93
CA PHE A 773 34.69 25.16 -10.12
C PHE A 773 35.34 24.83 -8.77
N LYS A 774 36.60 24.40 -8.79
CA LYS A 774 37.38 24.15 -7.57
C LYS A 774 37.49 25.39 -6.69
N THR A 775 37.68 26.57 -7.28
CA THR A 775 37.74 27.85 -6.54
C THR A 775 36.40 28.16 -5.86
N LEU A 776 35.28 27.98 -6.54
CA LEU A 776 33.95 28.18 -5.95
C LEU A 776 33.66 27.16 -4.84
N LEU A 777 33.99 25.89 -5.06
CA LEU A 777 33.79 24.81 -4.09
C LEU A 777 34.57 25.08 -2.79
N THR A 778 35.82 25.52 -2.93
CA THR A 778 36.72 25.82 -1.80
C THR A 778 36.49 27.19 -1.17
N ALA A 779 35.76 28.11 -1.82
CA ALA A 779 35.40 29.40 -1.24
C ALA A 779 34.34 29.28 -0.12
N MET A 780 33.52 28.23 -0.14
CA MET A 780 32.39 28.05 0.79
C MET A 780 32.29 26.62 1.37
N PRO A 781 33.38 26.05 1.94
CA PRO A 781 33.43 24.63 2.29
C PRO A 781 32.41 24.25 3.37
N LYS A 782 32.17 25.15 4.34
CA LYS A 782 31.16 24.92 5.41
C LYS A 782 29.73 24.87 4.88
N VAL A 783 29.44 25.60 3.81
CA VAL A 783 28.09 25.68 3.21
C VAL A 783 27.84 24.43 2.37
N VAL A 784 28.83 24.05 1.56
CA VAL A 784 28.81 22.81 0.77
C VAL A 784 28.64 21.61 1.70
N LYS A 785 29.51 21.48 2.73
CA LYS A 785 29.43 20.38 3.70
C LYS A 785 28.05 20.33 4.37
N TYR A 786 27.53 21.46 4.84
CA TYR A 786 26.22 21.52 5.50
C TYR A 786 25.06 20.96 4.66
N PHE A 787 24.96 21.32 3.37
CA PHE A 787 23.83 20.89 2.55
C PHE A 787 24.01 19.50 1.94
N PHE A 788 25.25 19.09 1.67
CA PHE A 788 25.52 17.80 1.05
C PHE A 788 25.52 16.65 2.06
N THR A 789 26.10 16.84 3.26
CA THR A 789 26.21 15.76 4.26
C THR A 789 25.00 15.65 5.19
N LEU A 790 23.94 16.45 4.96
CA LEU A 790 22.73 16.41 5.81
C LEU A 790 21.95 15.11 5.62
N HIS A 791 21.88 14.62 4.37
CA HIS A 791 21.18 13.40 4.00
C HIS A 791 21.81 12.75 2.76
N LEU A 792 21.91 11.43 2.75
CA LEU A 792 22.38 10.64 1.60
C LEU A 792 21.59 10.95 0.31
N MET A 793 20.29 11.22 0.44
CA MET A 793 19.43 11.61 -0.68
C MET A 793 19.82 12.95 -1.32
N SER A 794 20.42 13.88 -0.56
CA SER A 794 20.89 15.16 -1.08
C SER A 794 22.12 14.99 -1.96
N GLN A 795 23.05 14.11 -1.55
CA GLN A 795 24.22 13.74 -2.33
C GLN A 795 23.83 13.07 -3.65
N LYS A 796 22.91 12.09 -3.58
CA LYS A 796 22.37 11.41 -4.77
C LYS A 796 21.70 12.39 -5.73
N ALA A 797 20.84 13.27 -5.22
CA ALA A 797 20.16 14.28 -6.04
C ALA A 797 21.15 15.24 -6.73
N ALA A 798 22.22 15.64 -6.03
CA ALA A 798 23.26 16.49 -6.58
C ALA A 798 24.05 15.77 -7.70
N LEU A 799 24.45 14.51 -7.49
CA LEU A 799 25.13 13.69 -8.50
C LEU A 799 24.24 13.47 -9.75
N ASP A 800 22.98 13.09 -9.56
CA ASP A 800 22.01 12.96 -10.66
C ASP A 800 21.75 14.29 -11.39
N GLY A 801 21.81 15.41 -10.67
CA GLY A 801 21.80 16.76 -11.23
C GLY A 801 22.99 17.03 -12.14
N MET A 802 24.21 16.74 -11.66
CA MET A 802 25.43 16.93 -12.42
C MET A 802 25.48 16.06 -13.68
N VAL A 803 24.99 14.81 -13.60
CA VAL A 803 24.84 13.91 -14.75
C VAL A 803 23.90 14.50 -15.80
N ARG A 804 22.74 15.04 -15.39
CA ARG A 804 21.84 15.76 -16.30
C ARG A 804 22.52 16.97 -16.95
N HIS A 805 23.40 17.65 -16.22
CA HIS A 805 24.17 18.79 -16.71
C HIS A 805 25.23 18.38 -17.75
N CYS A 806 25.80 17.17 -17.64
CA CYS A 806 26.72 16.63 -18.64
C CYS A 806 26.08 16.54 -20.03
N PHE A 807 24.80 16.17 -20.10
CA PHE A 807 24.08 16.11 -21.38
C PHE A 807 23.80 17.47 -22.01
N LYS A 808 23.94 18.56 -21.23
CA LYS A 808 23.70 19.93 -21.69
C LYS A 808 24.99 20.68 -22.00
N HIS A 809 26.08 20.37 -21.29
CA HIS A 809 27.32 21.13 -21.34
C HIS A 809 28.52 20.21 -21.54
N ALA A 810 29.17 20.32 -22.70
CA ALA A 810 30.34 19.52 -23.05
C ALA A 810 31.50 19.59 -22.04
N PRO A 811 31.86 20.77 -21.47
CA PRO A 811 32.93 20.84 -20.46
C PRO A 811 32.63 20.06 -19.17
N VAL A 812 31.35 19.97 -18.78
CA VAL A 812 30.93 19.19 -17.60
C VAL A 812 31.05 17.70 -17.91
N ALA A 813 30.64 17.28 -19.11
CA ALA A 813 30.75 15.89 -19.54
C ALA A 813 32.20 15.42 -19.73
N SER A 814 33.07 16.26 -20.29
CA SER A 814 34.49 15.92 -20.52
C SER A 814 35.26 15.81 -19.19
N THR A 815 34.87 16.59 -18.19
CA THR A 815 35.56 16.65 -16.89
C THR A 815 34.86 15.89 -15.75
N PHE A 816 33.78 15.16 -16.06
CA PHE A 816 32.91 14.49 -15.08
C PHE A 816 33.66 13.74 -13.97
N ALA A 817 34.64 12.88 -14.32
CA ALA A 817 35.41 12.13 -13.32
C ALA A 817 36.19 13.02 -12.34
N HIS A 818 36.74 14.15 -12.83
CA HIS A 818 37.44 15.11 -11.99
C HIS A 818 36.47 15.86 -11.06
N LEU A 819 35.26 16.16 -11.54
CA LEU A 819 34.22 16.81 -10.72
C LEU A 819 33.75 15.91 -9.59
N VAL A 820 33.47 14.63 -9.89
CA VAL A 820 33.09 13.63 -8.87
C VAL A 820 34.20 13.47 -7.84
N LYS A 821 35.45 13.30 -8.30
CA LYS A 821 36.61 13.22 -7.41
C LYS A 821 36.76 14.46 -6.52
N PHE A 822 36.58 15.68 -7.05
CA PHE A 822 36.65 16.89 -6.22
C PHE A 822 35.55 16.97 -5.17
N LEU A 823 34.36 16.45 -5.46
CA LEU A 823 33.27 16.40 -4.49
C LEU A 823 33.53 15.35 -3.40
N TYR A 824 34.14 14.22 -3.76
CA TYR A 824 34.64 13.22 -2.81
C TYR A 824 35.75 13.81 -1.92
N ASP A 825 36.79 14.40 -2.51
CA ASP A 825 37.95 14.98 -1.81
C ASP A 825 37.58 16.08 -0.78
N VAL A 826 36.37 16.66 -0.84
CA VAL A 826 35.90 17.72 0.10
C VAL A 826 34.79 17.24 1.05
N ASP A 827 34.59 15.92 1.19
CA ASP A 827 33.53 15.28 1.96
C ASP A 827 32.10 15.74 1.54
N ALA A 828 31.88 16.00 0.24
CA ALA A 828 30.56 16.36 -0.28
C ALA A 828 29.82 15.16 -0.90
N LEU A 829 30.54 14.14 -1.37
CA LEU A 829 29.97 12.87 -1.80
C LEU A 829 30.66 11.73 -1.06
N ASP A 830 29.87 10.88 -0.44
CA ASP A 830 30.33 9.65 0.18
C ASP A 830 30.56 8.59 -0.91
N GLU A 831 31.48 7.67 -0.62
CA GLU A 831 31.83 6.54 -1.48
C GLU A 831 30.61 5.71 -1.89
N ASP A 832 29.78 5.32 -0.91
CA ASP A 832 28.54 4.57 -1.12
C ASP A 832 27.65 5.16 -2.22
N VAL A 833 27.57 6.49 -2.29
CA VAL A 833 26.74 7.20 -3.28
C VAL A 833 27.33 7.06 -4.68
N ILE A 834 28.65 7.13 -4.78
CA ILE A 834 29.40 7.04 -6.03
C ILE A 834 29.31 5.61 -6.58
N LEU A 835 29.55 4.62 -5.73
CA LEU A 835 29.44 3.19 -6.06
C LEU A 835 28.01 2.83 -6.48
N ALA A 836 27.01 3.24 -5.69
CA ALA A 836 25.61 2.99 -6.00
C ALA A 836 25.17 3.63 -7.33
N TRP A 837 25.66 4.83 -7.63
CA TRP A 837 25.38 5.48 -8.92
C TRP A 837 26.04 4.72 -10.08
N HIS A 838 27.32 4.37 -9.97
CA HIS A 838 28.06 3.67 -11.02
C HIS A 838 27.43 2.31 -11.34
N GLY A 839 27.11 1.50 -10.33
CA GLY A 839 26.43 0.22 -10.51
C GLY A 839 25.03 0.36 -11.13
N SER A 840 24.33 1.47 -10.87
CA SER A 840 23.03 1.75 -11.51
C SER A 840 23.13 2.21 -12.97
N ALA A 841 24.31 2.66 -13.40
CA ALA A 841 24.59 3.16 -14.74
C ALA A 841 25.06 2.05 -15.70
N GLU A 842 25.61 0.95 -15.17
CA GLU A 842 25.99 -0.22 -15.96
C GLU A 842 24.80 -0.78 -16.75
N GLY A 843 24.99 -0.98 -18.06
CA GLY A 843 23.96 -1.47 -18.98
C GLY A 843 22.95 -0.43 -19.48
N LYS A 844 23.03 0.84 -19.02
CA LYS A 844 22.23 1.95 -19.57
C LYS A 844 23.01 2.66 -20.68
N LYS A 845 22.63 2.44 -21.94
CA LYS A 845 23.29 2.98 -23.15
C LYS A 845 23.52 4.49 -23.13
N GLU A 846 22.65 5.24 -22.44
CA GLU A 846 22.74 6.70 -22.31
C GLU A 846 23.79 7.16 -21.28
N LEU A 847 24.10 6.32 -20.28
CA LEU A 847 25.03 6.63 -19.19
C LEU A 847 26.38 5.93 -19.32
N GLU A 848 26.48 4.93 -20.20
CA GLU A 848 27.67 4.11 -20.44
C GLU A 848 28.93 4.96 -20.70
N GLY A 849 28.80 6.05 -21.46
CA GLY A 849 29.90 6.96 -21.75
C GLY A 849 30.40 7.76 -20.54
N LEU A 850 29.56 8.02 -19.53
CA LEU A 850 29.94 8.68 -18.28
C LEU A 850 30.47 7.67 -17.26
N ALA A 851 29.83 6.50 -17.15
CA ALA A 851 30.29 5.39 -16.29
C ALA A 851 31.71 4.96 -16.66
N THR A 852 32.00 4.80 -17.95
CA THR A 852 33.34 4.46 -18.45
C THR A 852 34.42 5.46 -18.00
N LYS A 853 34.08 6.76 -17.90
CA LYS A 853 35.03 7.79 -17.45
C LYS A 853 35.31 7.72 -15.96
N LEU A 854 34.34 7.25 -15.17
CA LEU A 854 34.46 7.16 -13.71
C LEU A 854 35.06 5.83 -13.26
N LYS A 855 35.10 4.82 -14.15
CA LYS A 855 35.55 3.46 -13.87
C LYS A 855 36.87 3.39 -13.08
N ALA A 856 37.93 4.05 -13.54
CA ALA A 856 39.23 4.02 -12.86
C ALA A 856 39.19 4.60 -11.43
N PHE A 857 38.27 5.53 -11.16
CA PHE A 857 38.08 6.10 -9.83
C PHE A 857 37.24 5.18 -8.93
N VAL A 858 36.26 4.49 -9.51
CA VAL A 858 35.46 3.48 -8.80
C VAL A 858 36.30 2.26 -8.44
N GLU A 859 37.16 1.80 -9.35
CA GLU A 859 38.10 0.71 -9.07
C GLU A 859 39.04 1.08 -7.90
N TRP A 860 39.54 2.33 -7.88
CA TRP A 860 40.36 2.81 -6.76
C TRP A 860 39.61 2.86 -5.43
N LEU A 861 38.33 3.29 -5.41
CA LEU A 861 37.50 3.28 -4.20
C LEU A 861 37.32 1.85 -3.66
N GLN A 862 37.02 0.90 -4.57
CA GLN A 862 36.83 -0.51 -4.21
C GLN A 862 38.12 -1.21 -3.74
N GLU A 863 39.29 -0.77 -4.21
CA GLU A 863 40.59 -1.30 -3.78
C GLU A 863 40.99 -0.81 -2.37
N GLU A 864 40.55 0.37 -1.92
CA GLU A 864 40.83 0.87 -0.55
C GLU A 864 39.97 0.18 0.53
N GLU A 865 38.81 -0.40 0.21
CA GLU A 865 37.99 -1.19 1.16
C GLU A 865 38.60 -2.57 1.49
N ASP A 866 39.42 -3.15 0.60
CA ASP A 866 39.99 -4.51 0.76
C ASP A 866 41.31 -4.54 1.57
N ASP A 867 41.90 -3.38 1.91
CA ASP A 867 43.21 -3.25 2.60
C ASP A 867 43.10 -2.94 4.14
N ASP A 868 41.90 -2.73 4.69
CA ASP A 868 41.66 -2.35 6.10
C ASP A 868 41.29 -3.53 7.04
N ASP A 869 41.43 -4.78 6.58
CA ASP A 869 40.97 -6.01 7.27
C ASP A 869 42.09 -7.04 7.58
N ASP A 870 43.36 -6.61 7.71
CA ASP A 870 44.48 -7.49 8.14
C ASP A 870 45.35 -6.87 9.26
N ASP A 871 45.40 -7.60 10.38
CA ASP A 871 46.38 -7.61 11.49
C ASP A 871 46.35 -6.50 12.58
N ASP A 872 45.57 -6.76 13.65
CA ASP A 872 45.85 -6.31 15.03
C ASP A 872 45.64 -7.52 16.00
N ASP A 873 46.49 -8.55 15.87
CA ASP A 873 46.77 -9.52 16.93
C ASP A 873 48.09 -9.11 17.61
N ASP A 874 48.01 -8.17 18.56
CA ASP A 874 49.14 -7.87 19.46
C ASP A 874 48.95 -8.64 20.79
N ASP A 875 49.83 -9.62 20.94
CA ASP A 875 50.06 -10.49 22.09
C ASP A 875 50.38 -9.71 23.38
N ASP A 876 49.48 -9.76 24.37
CA ASP A 876 49.78 -9.43 25.77
C ASP A 876 50.33 -10.69 26.48
N ASP A 877 51.66 -10.88 26.42
CA ASP A 877 52.43 -11.72 27.34
C ASP A 877 53.66 -10.91 27.86
N GLU A 878 53.84 -10.89 29.20
CA GLU A 878 54.99 -10.42 30.01
C GLU A 878 55.00 -8.96 30.56
N GLU A 879 54.34 -8.69 31.69
CA GLU A 879 54.90 -8.42 33.05
C GLU A 879 53.86 -7.91 34.07
#